data_AF-A0A812XBU5-F1
#
_entry.id   AF-A0A812XBU5-F1
#
_cell.length_a   1.000
_cell.length_b   1.000
_cell.length_c   1.000
_cell.angle_alpha   90.00
_cell.angle_beta   90.00
_cell.angle_gamma   90.00
#
_symmetry.space_group_name_H-M   'P 1'
#
loop_
_entity.id
_entity.type
_entity.pdbx_description
1 polymer ?
#
loop_
_entity_poly.entity_id
_entity_poly.type
_entity_poly.pdbx_seq_one_letter_code
_entity_poly.pdbx_strand_id
1 'polypeptide(L)'
;AEEAAVPLFDDSVDLCAAVFLKGIIEACQASFKRTNETAETVVDKLILAEDQVSEDKFISFLTALPELQASEDVPMYSAEELKAAYRALLPPRSETTQVSRAKLLDTLKKRYVCVYPITITDSLAIKGGKTVRRVVVNEALEALADPVEDAASGLQRVRVKAEKDAREGFVTLQAINGTTFAQPFSSHQVLTLRVSSSIDEMNEALAQTARLLDLKMQATRNAGPALADLKDQVGQLRGRMATVQVSLNTMKKKLSETKRLIQGFEQAESMRKQEALDRHEAEKMTSRAKALMEKVRPKLEEVIPQAEALLEAGITSETAEALINSEKAMQELYEAIVDMRNQLAKDKQAVRYVRQGPLLQVWDVVTAQLNEIWTPEEKTQQLLQILQEKRKKLTSDAQRAVASAIREAANKEGLRVEALFEKLRKEKATIPVQELSTFVSSAALQASEIQLGLERYEASGFTKLGLTLLLQDYMKCIKEVVMTDLFDVKEGKTVKKLSFGDMVEVLEPGKDDESGLTRFRCRALNDLAEGWVSLKGNAGTVFLERCAKPYLCCREEFILQGAFEASSAEVLKIHAGQVVEVLEGPRREPATECLRVRCRAVKDGKMGFITLKDAAGNDLSESVKVLVCRLGTTLTTDLDVSASKTVRKVEIGEVFEALDSAKEDEKRKLSRVKVRTWRDDKEGWVTLTGNSGTCYVEESDQHHMVKKTLPMETAFRSGSAVLRQLEEKEVVEMLEAPKTEKKEGDQRMRGRLADQEGWFTLSKFLTPWSPRYRCTRSIDLTEGLGADSAVVSKLQSGELVEALELPQFDDAQGVVRVRIRVEKDNTLGYATLREQQAVYLEALAPEKPREG
;
A
#
# COMPACT_ATOMS: atom_id res chain seq x y z
N ALA A 1 66.52 45.25 -3.86
CA ALA A 1 65.73 44.53 -2.84
C ALA A 1 65.08 45.49 -1.86
N GLU A 2 65.85 46.35 -1.18
CA GLU A 2 65.30 47.34 -0.23
C GLU A 2 64.26 48.28 -0.89
N GLU A 3 64.57 48.88 -2.04
CA GLU A 3 63.62 49.70 -2.81
C GLU A 3 62.34 48.95 -3.21
N ALA A 4 62.47 47.68 -3.60
CA ALA A 4 61.34 46.84 -3.96
C ALA A 4 60.47 46.47 -2.75
N ALA A 5 61.02 46.55 -1.54
CA ALA A 5 60.37 46.18 -0.30
C ALA A 5 59.78 47.36 0.48
N VAL A 6 60.11 48.60 0.11
CA VAL A 6 59.51 49.82 0.69
C VAL A 6 57.97 49.75 0.74
N PRO A 7 57.24 49.37 -0.32
CA PRO A 7 55.77 49.34 -0.29
C PRO A 7 55.15 48.25 0.60
N LEU A 8 55.96 47.32 1.12
CA LEU A 8 55.53 46.23 2.01
C LEU A 8 55.91 46.46 3.46
N PHE A 9 56.95 47.25 3.71
CA PHE A 9 57.55 47.46 5.03
C PHE A 9 57.33 48.87 5.59
N ASP A 10 56.71 49.77 4.83
CA ASP A 10 56.34 51.12 5.26
C ASP A 10 55.06 51.06 6.11
N ASP A 11 55.08 51.68 7.30
CA ASP A 11 53.96 51.74 8.26
C ASP A 11 52.74 52.50 7.70
N SER A 12 52.89 53.19 6.56
CA SER A 12 51.81 53.91 5.87
C SER A 12 50.87 53.03 5.04
N VAL A 13 51.21 51.76 4.80
CA VAL A 13 50.37 50.83 4.03
C VAL A 13 49.49 50.04 5.00
N ASP A 14 48.23 50.45 5.12
CA ASP A 14 47.22 49.71 5.90
C ASP A 14 46.93 48.36 5.22
N LEU A 15 47.62 47.32 5.69
CA LEU A 15 47.47 45.95 5.18
C LEU A 15 46.03 45.43 5.32
N CYS A 16 45.27 45.92 6.31
CA CYS A 16 43.85 45.55 6.49
C CYS A 16 42.98 46.17 5.39
N ALA A 17 43.22 47.43 5.04
CA ALA A 17 42.48 48.14 4.00
C ALA A 17 42.52 47.42 2.65
N ALA A 18 43.66 46.81 2.32
CA ALA A 18 43.81 46.05 1.09
C ALA A 18 43.12 44.68 1.11
N VAL A 19 43.04 44.03 2.28
CA VAL A 19 42.27 42.79 2.46
C VAL A 19 40.78 43.08 2.29
N PHE A 20 40.28 44.17 2.86
CA PHE A 20 38.89 44.62 2.65
C PHE A 20 38.62 44.93 1.18
N LEU A 21 39.51 45.68 0.53
CA LEU A 21 39.38 46.02 -0.89
C LEU A 21 39.33 44.77 -1.77
N LYS A 22 40.16 43.75 -1.50
CA LYS A 22 40.12 42.47 -2.20
C LYS A 22 38.73 41.81 -2.07
N GLY A 23 38.20 41.70 -0.85
CA GLY A 23 36.88 41.12 -0.62
C GLY A 23 35.74 41.90 -1.29
N ILE A 24 35.84 43.23 -1.31
CA ILE A 24 34.89 44.11 -2.01
C ILE A 24 34.94 43.89 -3.53
N ILE A 25 36.14 43.76 -4.11
CA ILE A 25 36.30 43.49 -5.54
C ILE A 25 35.70 42.13 -5.90
N GLU A 26 35.92 41.10 -5.08
CA GLU A 26 35.32 39.78 -5.28
C GLU A 26 33.78 39.85 -5.25
N ALA A 27 33.19 40.61 -4.32
CA ALA A 27 31.75 40.85 -4.26
C ALA A 27 31.23 41.64 -5.47
N CYS A 28 31.95 42.67 -5.92
CA CYS A 28 31.62 43.40 -7.14
C CYS A 28 31.64 42.47 -8.35
N GLN A 29 32.65 41.61 -8.47
CA GLN A 29 32.75 40.62 -9.56
C GLN A 29 31.62 39.58 -9.51
N ALA A 30 31.18 39.17 -8.32
CA ALA A 30 30.01 38.31 -8.17
C ALA A 30 28.73 39.02 -8.62
N SER A 31 28.58 40.30 -8.29
CA SER A 31 27.47 41.14 -8.74
C SER A 31 27.42 41.25 -10.27
N PHE A 32 28.57 41.49 -10.91
CA PHE A 32 28.70 41.57 -12.37
C PHE A 32 28.16 40.30 -13.05
N LYS A 33 28.44 39.12 -12.47
CA LYS A 33 27.91 37.86 -12.98
C LYS A 33 26.41 37.73 -12.80
N ARG A 34 25.87 38.14 -11.64
CA ARG A 34 24.43 38.08 -11.38
C ARG A 34 23.64 39.01 -12.28
N THR A 35 24.16 40.20 -12.57
CA THR A 35 23.52 41.21 -13.43
C THR A 35 23.89 41.07 -14.91
N ASN A 36 24.83 40.19 -15.25
CA ASN A 36 25.40 40.03 -16.59
C ASN A 36 25.99 41.34 -17.14
N GLU A 37 26.64 42.12 -16.27
CA GLU A 37 27.26 43.41 -16.60
C GLU A 37 28.79 43.29 -16.66
N THR A 38 29.43 44.17 -17.42
CA THR A 38 30.90 44.25 -17.46
C THR A 38 31.42 45.24 -16.41
N ALA A 39 32.68 45.09 -16.00
CA ALA A 39 33.32 46.07 -15.12
C ALA A 39 33.28 47.49 -15.70
N GLU A 40 33.33 47.63 -17.03
CA GLU A 40 33.22 48.90 -17.75
C GLU A 40 31.82 49.51 -17.56
N THR A 41 30.77 48.72 -17.79
CA THR A 41 29.38 49.16 -17.61
C THR A 41 29.10 49.60 -16.18
N VAL A 42 29.62 48.90 -15.18
CA VAL A 42 29.39 49.24 -13.76
C VAL A 42 30.20 50.46 -13.33
N VAL A 43 31.45 50.59 -13.77
CA VAL A 43 32.24 51.80 -13.52
C VAL A 43 31.59 53.02 -14.16
N ASP A 44 31.05 52.88 -15.38
CA ASP A 44 30.36 53.98 -16.05
C ASP A 44 29.08 54.40 -15.29
N LYS A 45 28.37 53.44 -14.68
CA LYS A 45 27.25 53.71 -13.77
C LYS A 45 27.69 54.38 -12.46
N LEU A 46 28.84 54.01 -11.92
CA LEU A 46 29.35 54.58 -10.66
C LEU A 46 29.84 56.02 -10.86
N ILE A 47 30.48 56.29 -11.99
CA ILE A 47 31.11 57.57 -12.27
C ILE A 47 30.12 58.57 -12.94
N LEU A 48 29.00 58.11 -13.51
CA LEU A 48 27.91 58.96 -14.04
C LEU A 48 28.39 60.06 -15.02
N ALA A 49 29.30 59.71 -15.93
CA ALA A 49 29.96 60.59 -16.91
C ALA A 49 31.00 61.59 -16.35
N GLU A 50 31.43 61.47 -15.09
CA GLU A 50 32.65 62.12 -14.57
C GLU A 50 33.93 61.33 -14.99
N ASP A 51 35.13 61.85 -14.70
CA ASP A 51 36.41 61.13 -14.93
C ASP A 51 36.99 60.54 -13.63
N GLN A 52 36.40 60.86 -12.48
CA GLN A 52 36.86 60.50 -11.14
C GLN A 52 35.67 60.14 -10.25
N VAL A 53 35.87 59.24 -9.27
CA VAL A 53 34.88 58.88 -8.26
C VAL A 53 35.30 59.43 -6.88
N SER A 54 34.33 59.94 -6.11
CA SER A 54 34.52 60.38 -4.73
C SER A 54 34.27 59.25 -3.72
N GLU A 55 34.80 59.41 -2.50
CA GLU A 55 34.62 58.45 -1.40
C GLU A 55 33.13 58.14 -1.14
N ASP A 56 32.30 59.17 -1.02
CA ASP A 56 30.87 59.02 -0.71
C ASP A 56 30.10 58.26 -1.81
N LYS A 57 30.38 58.55 -3.08
CA LYS A 57 29.73 57.85 -4.22
C LYS A 57 30.13 56.38 -4.26
N PHE A 58 31.42 56.09 -4.04
CA PHE A 58 31.93 54.72 -3.99
C PHE A 58 31.28 53.92 -2.86
N ILE A 59 31.24 54.48 -1.65
CA ILE A 59 30.62 53.83 -0.49
C ILE A 59 29.13 53.63 -0.71
N SER A 60 28.41 54.65 -1.21
CA SER A 60 26.96 54.54 -1.48
C SER A 60 26.64 53.42 -2.46
N PHE A 61 27.48 53.21 -3.48
CA PHE A 61 27.29 52.12 -4.42
C PHE A 61 27.52 50.76 -3.78
N LEU A 62 28.60 50.60 -3.01
CA LEU A 62 28.90 49.33 -2.34
C LEU A 62 27.84 48.94 -1.32
N THR A 63 27.31 49.90 -0.57
CA THR A 63 26.21 49.65 0.38
C THR A 63 24.93 49.18 -0.31
N ALA A 64 24.73 49.53 -1.59
CA ALA A 64 23.57 49.08 -2.36
C ALA A 64 23.73 47.67 -2.98
N LEU A 65 24.92 47.05 -2.89
CA LEU A 65 25.17 45.73 -3.48
C LEU A 65 24.67 44.61 -2.55
N PRO A 66 23.74 43.74 -3.00
CA PRO A 66 23.29 42.58 -2.21
C PRO A 66 24.42 41.63 -1.83
N GLU A 67 25.47 41.54 -2.66
CA GLU A 67 26.64 40.69 -2.40
C GLU A 67 27.51 41.16 -1.23
N LEU A 68 27.32 42.41 -0.78
CA LEU A 68 27.98 43.01 0.37
C LEU A 68 27.06 43.12 1.60
N GLN A 69 25.91 42.46 1.56
CA GLN A 69 24.96 42.35 2.66
C GLN A 69 24.99 40.93 3.22
N ALA A 70 25.14 40.80 4.54
CA ALA A 70 25.05 39.51 5.24
C ALA A 70 23.58 39.07 5.38
N SER A 71 22.67 40.02 5.54
CA SER A 71 21.22 39.87 5.57
C SER A 71 20.56 41.18 5.12
N GLU A 72 19.23 41.21 5.06
CA GLU A 72 18.47 42.44 4.81
C GLU A 72 18.91 43.54 5.80
N ASP A 73 19.50 44.61 5.27
CA ASP A 73 20.07 45.77 5.98
C ASP A 73 21.27 45.54 6.94
N VAL A 74 21.95 44.37 6.87
CA VAL A 74 23.18 44.14 7.64
C VAL A 74 24.40 44.12 6.72
N PRO A 75 25.19 45.21 6.66
CA PRO A 75 26.34 45.29 5.77
C PRO A 75 27.48 44.41 6.27
N MET A 76 28.16 43.72 5.33
CA MET A 76 29.31 42.87 5.61
C MET A 76 30.52 43.69 6.09
N TYR A 77 30.64 44.95 5.64
CA TYR A 77 31.71 45.89 5.99
C TYR A 77 31.15 47.15 6.65
N SER A 78 31.85 47.68 7.66
CA SER A 78 31.49 48.96 8.28
C SER A 78 31.80 50.14 7.36
N ALA A 79 31.21 51.31 7.64
CA ALA A 79 31.53 52.53 6.91
C ALA A 79 33.03 52.87 6.96
N GLU A 80 33.69 52.66 8.10
CA GLU A 80 35.14 52.87 8.28
C GLU A 80 35.97 51.89 7.45
N GLU A 81 35.54 50.64 7.31
CA GLU A 81 36.21 49.62 6.50
C GLU A 81 36.08 49.90 5.01
N LEU A 82 34.90 50.35 4.56
CA LEU A 82 34.70 50.80 3.17
C LEU A 82 35.54 52.05 2.86
N LYS A 83 35.67 52.99 3.81
CA LYS A 83 36.58 54.14 3.72
C LYS A 83 38.04 53.72 3.65
N ALA A 84 38.43 52.70 4.42
CA ALA A 84 39.78 52.16 4.38
C ALA A 84 40.06 51.52 3.00
N ALA A 85 39.13 50.70 2.49
CA ALA A 85 39.24 50.12 1.16
C ALA A 85 39.30 51.18 0.04
N TYR A 86 38.52 52.25 0.15
CA TYR A 86 38.59 53.39 -0.78
C TYR A 86 39.96 54.09 -0.73
N ARG A 87 40.51 54.32 0.47
CA ARG A 87 41.86 54.86 0.63
C ARG A 87 42.93 53.96 -0.01
N ALA A 88 42.76 52.64 0.01
CA ALA A 88 43.66 51.70 -0.65
C ALA A 88 43.64 51.78 -2.20
N LEU A 89 42.63 52.42 -2.80
CA LEU A 89 42.59 52.69 -4.25
C LEU A 89 43.45 53.90 -4.66
N LEU A 90 43.77 54.80 -3.73
CA LEU A 90 44.52 56.02 -4.00
C LEU A 90 46.04 55.75 -4.07
N PRO A 91 46.80 56.50 -4.89
CA PRO A 91 48.25 56.35 -4.95
C PRO A 91 48.92 56.75 -3.62
N PRO A 92 49.93 56.01 -3.14
CA PRO A 92 50.65 56.38 -1.92
C PRO A 92 51.35 57.73 -2.09
N ARG A 93 51.21 58.62 -1.08
CA ARG A 93 51.80 59.97 -1.02
C ARG A 93 51.24 60.99 -2.04
N SER A 94 50.07 60.74 -2.62
CA SER A 94 49.38 61.70 -3.50
C SER A 94 48.47 62.63 -2.70
N GLU A 95 48.39 63.91 -3.07
CA GLU A 95 47.40 64.89 -2.55
C GLU A 95 45.98 64.66 -3.16
N THR A 96 45.85 63.73 -4.10
CA THR A 96 44.57 63.42 -4.75
C THR A 96 43.60 62.70 -3.80
N THR A 97 42.39 63.22 -3.66
CA THR A 97 41.31 62.65 -2.84
C THR A 97 40.30 61.81 -3.64
N GLN A 98 40.46 61.74 -4.96
CA GLN A 98 39.54 61.06 -5.89
C GLN A 98 40.25 59.98 -6.71
N VAL A 99 39.54 58.89 -7.02
CA VAL A 99 40.07 57.76 -7.81
C VAL A 99 39.68 57.95 -9.28
N SER A 100 40.64 57.87 -10.20
CA SER A 100 40.36 58.03 -11.63
C SER A 100 39.63 56.81 -12.21
N ARG A 101 38.84 57.03 -13.28
CA ARG A 101 38.16 55.96 -14.04
C ARG A 101 39.12 54.84 -14.45
N ALA A 102 40.28 55.20 -14.98
CA ALA A 102 41.30 54.24 -15.40
C ALA A 102 41.80 53.38 -14.22
N LYS A 103 42.03 53.98 -13.06
CA LYS A 103 42.51 53.27 -11.86
C LYS A 103 41.45 52.33 -11.29
N LEU A 104 40.19 52.76 -11.29
CA LEU A 104 39.09 51.93 -10.79
C LEU A 104 38.84 50.72 -11.71
N LEU A 105 38.80 50.94 -13.03
CA LEU A 105 38.70 49.86 -14.02
C LEU A 105 39.84 48.86 -13.86
N ASP A 106 41.06 49.36 -13.74
CA ASP A 106 42.26 48.55 -13.54
C ASP A 106 42.17 47.65 -12.30
N THR A 107 41.55 48.16 -11.24
CA THR A 107 41.42 47.45 -9.96
C THR A 107 40.33 46.37 -10.00
N LEU A 108 39.27 46.57 -10.79
CA LEU A 108 38.17 45.61 -10.93
C LEU A 108 38.50 44.44 -11.88
N LYS A 109 39.53 44.59 -12.72
CA LYS A 109 40.00 43.52 -13.63
C LYS A 109 40.40 42.29 -12.84
N LYS A 110 39.82 41.15 -13.22
CA LYS A 110 40.26 39.85 -12.72
C LYS A 110 41.63 39.54 -13.31
N ARG A 111 42.64 39.41 -12.46
CA ARG A 111 44.02 39.14 -12.87
C ARG A 111 44.52 37.88 -12.19
N TYR A 112 45.48 37.24 -12.82
CA TYR A 112 46.30 36.19 -12.26
C TYR A 112 47.77 36.61 -12.29
N VAL A 113 48.56 36.13 -11.34
CA VAL A 113 50.02 36.22 -11.40
C VAL A 113 50.60 34.83 -11.59
N CYS A 114 51.53 34.73 -12.54
CA CYS A 114 52.30 33.51 -12.77
C CYS A 114 53.23 33.26 -11.58
N VAL A 115 53.02 32.17 -10.86
CA VAL A 115 53.86 31.75 -9.72
C VAL A 115 54.81 30.62 -10.07
N TYR A 116 54.52 29.88 -11.13
CA TYR A 116 55.41 28.89 -11.71
C TYR A 116 55.38 29.01 -13.23
N PRO A 117 56.51 28.92 -13.95
CA PRO A 117 56.54 29.15 -15.39
C PRO A 117 55.50 28.32 -16.16
N ILE A 118 54.70 28.99 -16.99
CA ILE A 118 53.63 28.35 -17.77
C ILE A 118 53.60 28.81 -19.21
N THR A 119 52.77 28.13 -20.00
CA THR A 119 52.62 28.41 -21.42
C THR A 119 51.18 28.80 -21.72
N ILE A 120 51.00 29.89 -22.46
CA ILE A 120 49.72 30.26 -23.06
C ILE A 120 49.54 29.41 -24.32
N THR A 121 48.41 28.72 -24.44
CA THR A 121 48.03 27.99 -25.67
C THR A 121 46.86 28.66 -26.39
N ASP A 122 46.74 28.47 -27.69
CA ASP A 122 45.65 29.05 -28.49
C ASP A 122 44.29 28.34 -28.29
N SER A 123 44.28 27.12 -27.76
CA SER A 123 43.07 26.33 -27.50
C SER A 123 42.84 26.00 -26.01
N LEU A 124 41.57 25.78 -25.64
CA LEU A 124 41.17 25.26 -24.32
C LEU A 124 41.69 23.83 -24.08
N ALA A 125 41.72 22.96 -25.08
CA ALA A 125 42.34 21.64 -24.93
C ALA A 125 43.87 21.77 -24.88
N ILE A 126 44.54 21.12 -23.93
CA ILE A 126 46.02 21.06 -23.89
C ILE A 126 46.53 20.17 -25.02
N LYS A 127 45.84 19.05 -25.26
CA LYS A 127 46.20 18.09 -26.30
C LYS A 127 45.82 18.67 -27.67
N GLY A 128 46.83 19.04 -28.47
CA GLY A 128 46.66 19.59 -29.82
C GLY A 128 46.71 21.13 -29.89
N GLY A 129 46.78 21.83 -28.75
CA GLY A 129 46.94 23.28 -28.71
C GLY A 129 48.35 23.73 -29.06
N LYS A 130 48.47 24.83 -29.80
CA LYS A 130 49.77 25.44 -30.14
C LYS A 130 50.21 26.37 -29.02
N THR A 131 51.51 26.37 -28.74
CA THR A 131 52.15 27.30 -27.82
C THR A 131 52.16 28.72 -28.42
N VAL A 132 51.49 29.66 -27.75
CA VAL A 132 51.48 31.09 -28.11
C VAL A 132 52.70 31.81 -27.52
N ARG A 133 52.97 31.59 -26.23
CA ARG A 133 54.12 32.15 -25.50
C ARG A 133 54.34 31.47 -24.16
N ARG A 134 55.56 31.60 -23.63
CA ARG A 134 55.91 31.22 -22.25
C ARG A 134 55.78 32.44 -21.33
N VAL A 135 55.05 32.26 -20.23
CA VAL A 135 54.88 33.20 -19.13
C VAL A 135 55.89 32.87 -18.04
N VAL A 136 56.59 33.88 -17.55
CA VAL A 136 57.58 33.73 -16.47
C VAL A 136 56.98 34.10 -15.12
N VAL A 137 57.62 33.63 -14.04
CA VAL A 137 57.22 33.98 -12.67
C VAL A 137 57.16 35.50 -12.51
N ASN A 138 56.15 35.98 -11.77
CA ASN A 138 55.83 37.39 -11.52
C ASN A 138 55.18 38.15 -12.69
N GLU A 139 54.86 37.48 -13.79
CA GLU A 139 54.13 38.10 -14.87
C GLU A 139 52.61 38.13 -14.61
N ALA A 140 51.99 39.28 -14.86
CA ALA A 140 50.55 39.50 -14.70
C ALA A 140 49.76 39.11 -15.96
N LEU A 141 48.64 38.45 -15.72
CA LEU A 141 47.74 37.91 -16.73
C LEU A 141 46.32 38.43 -16.46
N GLU A 142 45.76 39.25 -17.34
CA GLU A 142 44.36 39.66 -17.28
C GLU A 142 43.47 38.50 -17.70
N ALA A 143 42.47 38.14 -16.88
CA ALA A 143 41.52 37.08 -17.20
C ALA A 143 40.41 37.63 -18.10
N LEU A 144 40.24 37.01 -19.27
CA LEU A 144 39.22 37.37 -20.25
C LEU A 144 37.93 36.53 -20.10
N ALA A 145 38.01 35.44 -19.35
CA ALA A 145 36.89 34.56 -19.05
C ALA A 145 37.05 33.93 -17.66
N ASP A 146 35.99 33.31 -17.14
CA ASP A 146 36.10 32.47 -15.96
C ASP A 146 36.88 31.17 -16.24
N PRO A 147 37.45 30.54 -15.20
CA PRO A 147 38.06 29.22 -15.34
C PRO A 147 37.05 28.20 -15.87
N VAL A 148 37.47 27.45 -16.90
CA VAL A 148 36.70 26.37 -17.52
C VAL A 148 37.52 25.09 -17.42
N GLU A 149 36.86 23.98 -17.13
CA GLU A 149 37.50 22.67 -17.11
C GLU A 149 37.77 22.18 -18.53
N ASP A 150 39.02 21.82 -18.82
CA ASP A 150 39.36 21.06 -20.02
C ASP A 150 38.95 19.59 -19.82
N ALA A 151 37.78 19.22 -20.34
CA ALA A 151 37.21 17.87 -20.20
C ALA A 151 38.16 16.72 -20.62
N ALA A 152 39.15 16.99 -21.49
CA ALA A 152 40.12 15.98 -21.91
C ALA A 152 41.22 15.70 -20.87
N SER A 153 41.51 16.67 -19.98
CA SER A 153 42.58 16.58 -18.99
C SER A 153 42.12 16.74 -17.54
N GLY A 154 40.87 17.16 -17.31
CA GLY A 154 40.34 17.52 -15.99
C GLY A 154 41.00 18.76 -15.38
N LEU A 155 41.74 19.55 -16.17
CA LEU A 155 42.48 20.70 -15.68
C LEU A 155 41.66 21.99 -15.80
N GLN A 156 41.69 22.82 -14.75
CA GLN A 156 41.10 24.15 -14.77
C GLN A 156 41.96 25.12 -15.58
N ARG A 157 41.39 25.67 -16.65
CA ARG A 157 42.06 26.56 -17.58
C ARG A 157 41.32 27.87 -17.70
N VAL A 158 42.05 28.96 -17.80
CA VAL A 158 41.49 30.31 -17.92
C VAL A 158 42.02 30.98 -19.17
N ARG A 159 41.13 31.62 -19.93
CA ARG A 159 41.53 32.47 -21.05
C ARG A 159 42.07 33.78 -20.50
N VAL A 160 43.31 34.11 -20.85
CA VAL A 160 44.04 35.27 -20.34
C VAL A 160 44.65 36.09 -21.46
N LYS A 161 44.92 37.36 -21.15
CA LYS A 161 45.75 38.29 -21.91
C LYS A 161 46.97 38.66 -21.08
N ALA A 162 48.14 38.45 -21.64
CA ALA A 162 49.39 38.83 -20.98
C ALA A 162 49.56 40.35 -20.99
N GLU A 163 49.78 40.97 -19.83
CA GLU A 163 49.94 42.44 -19.77
C GLU A 163 51.24 42.92 -20.43
N LYS A 164 52.27 42.06 -20.45
CA LYS A 164 53.59 42.40 -20.97
C LYS A 164 53.61 42.64 -22.49
N ASP A 165 52.87 41.85 -23.25
CA ASP A 165 52.93 41.82 -24.72
C ASP A 165 51.56 41.70 -25.39
N ALA A 166 50.47 41.83 -24.62
CA ALA A 166 49.08 41.76 -25.05
C ALA A 166 48.67 40.45 -25.75
N ARG A 167 49.46 39.38 -25.66
CA ARG A 167 49.12 38.08 -26.28
C ARG A 167 48.08 37.33 -25.47
N GLU A 168 47.12 36.73 -26.17
CA GLU A 168 45.98 36.02 -25.58
C GLU A 168 46.05 34.51 -25.76
N GLY A 169 45.40 33.79 -24.85
CA GLY A 169 45.15 32.35 -24.97
C GLY A 169 44.83 31.72 -23.62
N PHE A 170 44.92 30.40 -23.50
CA PHE A 170 44.57 29.65 -22.30
C PHE A 170 45.81 29.28 -21.48
N VAL A 171 45.72 29.49 -20.17
CA VAL A 171 46.70 29.02 -19.18
C VAL A 171 46.05 28.05 -18.20
N THR A 172 46.83 27.12 -17.67
CA THR A 172 46.39 26.19 -16.62
C THR A 172 46.63 26.81 -15.25
N LEU A 173 45.64 26.77 -14.36
CA LEU A 173 45.76 27.37 -13.02
C LEU A 173 46.55 26.49 -12.05
N GLN A 174 46.25 25.18 -12.04
CA GLN A 174 46.90 24.21 -11.17
C GLN A 174 47.02 22.86 -11.89
N ALA A 175 48.14 22.18 -11.72
CA ALA A 175 48.35 20.81 -12.22
C ALA A 175 47.61 19.77 -11.36
N ILE A 176 47.37 18.58 -11.92
CA ILE A 176 46.78 17.43 -11.20
C ILE A 176 47.60 17.05 -9.96
N ASN A 177 48.91 17.27 -9.98
CA ASN A 177 49.81 17.00 -8.85
C ASN A 177 49.83 18.10 -7.78
N GLY A 178 48.96 19.11 -7.89
CA GLY A 178 48.84 20.22 -6.93
C GLY A 178 49.74 21.42 -7.21
N THR A 179 50.60 21.39 -8.23
CA THR A 179 51.45 22.55 -8.57
C THR A 179 50.61 23.71 -9.08
N THR A 180 50.56 24.82 -8.33
CA THR A 180 49.89 26.05 -8.77
C THR A 180 50.79 26.82 -9.73
N PHE A 181 50.23 27.16 -10.87
CA PHE A 181 50.91 27.81 -11.98
C PHE A 181 50.60 29.30 -12.03
N ALA A 182 49.32 29.63 -11.87
CA ALA A 182 48.81 30.99 -11.82
C ALA A 182 47.81 31.08 -10.67
N GLN A 183 47.97 32.11 -9.83
CA GLN A 183 47.07 32.36 -8.69
C GLN A 183 46.37 33.72 -8.86
N PRO A 184 45.19 33.94 -8.25
CA PRO A 184 44.54 35.24 -8.28
C PRO A 184 45.49 36.37 -7.87
N PHE A 185 45.46 37.45 -8.63
CA PHE A 185 46.31 38.61 -8.39
C PHE A 185 45.85 39.34 -7.12
N SER A 186 46.80 39.62 -6.22
CA SER A 186 46.63 40.66 -5.21
C SER A 186 47.86 41.55 -5.19
N SER A 187 47.66 42.86 -4.99
CA SER A 187 48.73 43.85 -4.97
C SER A 187 49.85 43.47 -3.99
N HIS A 188 49.49 43.02 -2.80
CA HIS A 188 50.44 42.61 -1.76
C HIS A 188 51.10 41.26 -2.06
N GLN A 189 50.40 40.29 -2.64
CA GLN A 189 51.03 39.02 -3.03
C GLN A 189 52.07 39.24 -4.14
N VAL A 190 51.78 40.10 -5.12
CA VAL A 190 52.73 40.42 -6.19
C VAL A 190 53.95 41.16 -5.66
N LEU A 191 53.77 42.13 -4.77
CA LEU A 191 54.88 42.78 -4.09
C LEU A 191 55.70 41.76 -3.29
N THR A 192 55.02 40.86 -2.58
CA THR A 192 55.65 39.82 -1.74
C THR A 192 56.48 38.86 -2.58
N LEU A 193 55.96 38.42 -3.73
CA LEU A 193 56.67 37.57 -4.68
C LEU A 193 57.86 38.30 -5.32
N ARG A 194 57.71 39.58 -5.67
CA ARG A 194 58.80 40.41 -6.20
C ARG A 194 59.94 40.58 -5.21
N VAL A 195 59.63 40.92 -3.95
CA VAL A 195 60.63 41.03 -2.88
C VAL A 195 61.28 39.67 -2.60
N SER A 196 60.51 38.58 -2.60
CA SER A 196 61.04 37.22 -2.47
C SER A 196 62.04 36.90 -3.59
N SER A 197 61.68 37.15 -4.85
CA SER A 197 62.55 36.94 -6.01
C SER A 197 63.84 37.74 -5.89
N SER A 198 63.76 39.03 -5.53
CA SER A 198 64.95 39.87 -5.32
C SER A 198 65.82 39.37 -4.15
N ILE A 199 65.22 38.84 -3.09
CA ILE A 199 65.95 38.23 -1.98
C ILE A 199 66.66 36.96 -2.43
N ASP A 200 66.01 36.13 -3.25
CA ASP A 200 66.57 34.87 -3.76
C ASP A 200 67.72 35.12 -4.75
N GLU A 201 67.58 36.08 -5.65
CA GLU A 201 68.66 36.55 -6.54
C GLU A 201 69.86 37.06 -5.73
N MET A 202 69.63 37.86 -4.69
CA MET A 202 70.70 38.33 -3.81
C MET A 202 71.35 37.20 -3.01
N ASN A 203 70.58 36.20 -2.57
CA ASN A 203 71.16 35.01 -1.90
C ASN A 203 72.08 34.23 -2.83
N GLU A 204 71.65 34.00 -4.06
CA GLU A 204 72.43 33.26 -5.04
C GLU A 204 73.72 34.02 -5.39
N ALA A 205 73.63 35.34 -5.61
CA ALA A 205 74.79 36.19 -5.84
C ALA A 205 75.76 36.19 -4.63
N LEU A 206 75.24 36.24 -3.39
CA LEU A 206 76.04 36.13 -2.18
C LEU A 206 76.70 34.76 -2.05
N ALA A 207 75.98 33.67 -2.35
CA ALA A 207 76.52 32.31 -2.31
C ALA A 207 77.64 32.11 -3.33
N GLN A 208 77.48 32.62 -4.55
CA GLN A 208 78.51 32.59 -5.59
C GLN A 208 79.73 33.42 -5.18
N THR A 209 79.51 34.63 -4.64
CA THR A 209 80.58 35.50 -4.14
C THR A 209 81.33 34.86 -2.97
N ALA A 210 80.63 34.23 -2.03
CA ALA A 210 81.22 33.51 -0.90
C ALA A 210 82.13 32.37 -1.37
N ARG A 211 81.66 31.54 -2.32
CA ARG A 211 82.48 30.46 -2.91
C ARG A 211 83.76 30.98 -3.55
N LEU A 212 83.67 32.08 -4.30
CA LEU A 212 84.84 32.71 -4.94
C LEU A 212 85.82 33.26 -3.91
N LEU A 213 85.32 33.91 -2.85
CA LEU A 213 86.17 34.43 -1.77
C LEU A 213 86.82 33.30 -0.96
N ASP A 214 86.12 32.21 -0.69
CA ASP A 214 86.69 31.04 0.01
C ASP A 214 87.78 30.35 -0.83
N LEU A 215 87.58 30.21 -2.15
CA LEU A 215 88.62 29.72 -3.07
C LEU A 215 89.85 30.61 -3.09
N LYS A 216 89.66 31.94 -3.16
CA LYS A 216 90.78 32.90 -3.10
C LYS A 216 91.49 32.88 -1.75
N MET A 217 90.76 32.77 -0.65
CA MET A 217 91.33 32.61 0.69
C MET A 217 92.19 31.35 0.79
N GLN A 218 91.70 30.22 0.29
CA GLN A 218 92.46 28.96 0.26
C GLN A 218 93.74 29.09 -0.56
N ALA A 219 93.68 29.72 -1.74
CA ALA A 219 94.85 29.97 -2.58
C ALA A 219 95.91 30.87 -1.91
N THR A 220 95.48 31.79 -1.04
CA THR A 220 96.39 32.69 -0.30
C THR A 220 96.81 32.18 1.09
N ARG A 221 96.37 30.98 1.51
CA ARG A 221 96.52 30.49 2.89
C ARG A 221 97.97 30.26 3.33
N ASN A 222 98.81 29.79 2.41
CA ASN A 222 100.21 29.44 2.65
C ASN A 222 101.18 30.32 1.85
N ALA A 223 100.73 31.48 1.38
CA ALA A 223 101.52 32.37 0.55
C ALA A 223 102.50 33.22 1.40
N GLY A 224 103.70 33.48 0.86
CA GLY A 224 104.71 34.35 1.48
C GLY A 224 104.35 35.84 1.47
N PRO A 225 105.26 36.74 1.92
CA PRO A 225 104.98 38.17 2.13
C PRO A 225 104.43 38.91 0.90
N ALA A 226 104.75 38.44 -0.31
CA ALA A 226 104.33 39.04 -1.58
C ALA A 226 102.81 39.01 -1.84
N LEU A 227 102.03 38.22 -1.08
CA LEU A 227 100.58 38.10 -1.24
C LEU A 227 99.78 38.53 0.01
N ALA A 228 100.42 39.21 0.96
CA ALA A 228 99.78 39.69 2.19
C ALA A 228 98.66 40.72 1.91
N ASP A 229 98.92 41.70 1.04
CA ASP A 229 97.92 42.73 0.67
C ASP A 229 96.65 42.12 0.04
N LEU A 230 96.82 41.09 -0.78
CA LEU A 230 95.69 40.38 -1.40
C LEU A 230 94.85 39.65 -0.34
N LYS A 231 95.50 39.03 0.66
CA LYS A 231 94.82 38.35 1.77
C LYS A 231 94.00 39.34 2.61
N ASP A 232 94.54 40.53 2.89
CA ASP A 232 93.84 41.57 3.64
C ASP A 232 92.64 42.12 2.86
N GLN A 233 92.78 42.36 1.55
CA GLN A 233 91.67 42.79 0.69
C GLN A 233 90.55 41.73 0.61
N VAL A 234 90.90 40.44 0.52
CA VAL A 234 89.92 39.34 0.54
C VAL A 234 89.22 39.26 1.91
N GLY A 235 89.95 39.49 3.01
CA GLY A 235 89.39 39.62 4.35
C GLY A 235 88.38 40.77 4.49
N GLN A 236 88.70 41.95 3.94
CA GLN A 236 87.79 43.11 3.93
C GLN A 236 86.52 42.84 3.10
N LEU A 237 86.64 42.20 1.93
CA LEU A 237 85.49 41.81 1.12
C LEU A 237 84.59 40.79 1.83
N ARG A 238 85.17 39.85 2.58
CA ARG A 238 84.42 38.91 3.43
C ARG A 238 83.64 39.63 4.53
N GLY A 239 84.24 40.65 5.16
CA GLY A 239 83.57 41.50 6.15
C GLY A 239 82.37 42.25 5.56
N ARG A 240 82.54 42.87 4.38
CA ARG A 240 81.44 43.55 3.66
C ARG A 240 80.33 42.58 3.27
N MET A 241 80.68 41.39 2.79
CA MET A 241 79.72 40.34 2.45
C MET A 241 78.91 39.90 3.69
N ALA A 242 79.55 39.76 4.84
CA ALA A 242 78.87 39.44 6.10
C ALA A 242 77.85 40.52 6.50
N THR A 243 78.16 41.81 6.32
CA THR A 243 77.20 42.91 6.54
C THR A 243 75.98 42.80 5.62
N VAL A 244 76.18 42.56 4.32
CA VAL A 244 75.07 42.38 3.36
C VAL A 244 74.22 41.15 3.70
N GLN A 245 74.85 40.06 4.15
CA GLN A 245 74.15 38.85 4.59
C GLN A 245 73.24 39.12 5.80
N VAL A 246 73.68 39.94 6.77
CA VAL A 246 72.87 40.34 7.94
C VAL A 246 71.66 41.18 7.51
N SER A 247 71.85 42.18 6.63
CA SER A 247 70.75 42.99 6.10
C SER A 247 69.73 42.14 5.34
N LEU A 248 70.21 41.18 4.53
CA LEU A 248 69.35 40.26 3.80
C LEU A 248 68.55 39.33 4.72
N ASN A 249 69.17 38.80 5.77
CA ASN A 249 68.48 37.99 6.79
C ASN A 249 67.42 38.81 7.53
N THR A 250 67.68 40.09 7.79
CA THR A 250 66.72 41.01 8.40
C THR A 250 65.51 41.24 7.48
N MET A 251 65.73 41.46 6.19
CA MET A 251 64.65 41.58 5.21
C MET A 251 63.83 40.29 5.07
N LYS A 252 64.48 39.12 5.08
CA LYS A 252 63.79 37.82 5.09
C LYS A 252 62.84 37.68 6.28
N LYS A 253 63.30 38.06 7.47
CA LYS A 253 62.49 38.01 8.70
C LYS A 253 61.27 38.93 8.59
N LYS A 254 61.47 40.20 8.20
CA LYS A 254 60.38 41.16 7.98
C LYS A 254 59.36 40.65 6.95
N LEU A 255 59.84 40.12 5.81
CA LEU A 255 58.96 39.55 4.78
C LEU A 255 58.12 38.37 5.32
N SER A 256 58.70 37.51 6.16
CA SER A 256 57.97 36.39 6.75
C SER A 256 56.91 36.83 7.77
N GLU A 257 57.19 37.87 8.55
CA GLU A 257 56.25 38.45 9.51
C GLU A 257 55.09 39.14 8.78
N THR A 258 55.38 39.96 7.75
CA THR A 258 54.36 40.59 6.91
C THR A 258 53.48 39.56 6.20
N LYS A 259 54.06 38.47 5.66
CA LYS A 259 53.30 37.34 5.08
C LYS A 259 52.32 36.73 6.09
N ARG A 260 52.78 36.50 7.33
CA ARG A 260 51.94 35.92 8.40
C ARG A 260 50.81 36.85 8.82
N LEU A 261 51.07 38.16 8.88
CA LEU A 261 50.04 39.17 9.18
C LEU A 261 48.96 39.21 8.11
N ILE A 262 49.35 39.31 6.83
CA ILE A 262 48.40 39.31 5.71
C ILE A 262 47.55 38.03 5.72
N GLN A 263 48.17 36.86 5.87
CA GLN A 263 47.46 35.59 5.94
C GLN A 263 46.49 35.53 7.14
N GLY A 264 46.91 36.05 8.30
CA GLY A 264 46.05 36.14 9.48
C GLY A 264 44.83 37.04 9.26
N PHE A 265 45.00 38.19 8.60
CA PHE A 265 43.89 39.07 8.24
C PHE A 265 42.95 38.44 7.20
N GLU A 266 43.46 37.79 6.16
CA GLU A 266 42.64 37.08 5.17
C GLU A 266 41.82 35.95 5.82
N GLN A 267 42.41 35.19 6.74
CA GLN A 267 41.71 34.13 7.47
C GLN A 267 40.64 34.70 8.41
N ALA A 268 40.96 35.76 9.16
CA ALA A 268 40.01 36.42 10.06
C ALA A 268 38.82 37.01 9.28
N GLU A 269 39.08 37.64 8.13
CA GLU A 269 38.04 38.20 7.27
C GLU A 269 37.16 37.09 6.69
N SER A 270 37.74 36.01 6.15
CA SER A 270 36.99 34.85 5.66
C SER A 270 36.12 34.20 6.74
N MET A 271 36.64 34.05 7.97
CA MET A 271 35.86 33.52 9.09
C MET A 271 34.70 34.44 9.47
N ARG A 272 34.94 35.76 9.53
CA ARG A 272 33.89 36.76 9.79
C ARG A 272 32.77 36.71 8.74
N LYS A 273 33.12 36.56 7.46
CA LYS A 273 32.14 36.42 6.37
C LYS A 273 31.26 35.18 6.55
N GLN A 274 31.88 34.03 6.82
CA GLN A 274 31.15 32.78 7.04
C GLN A 274 30.25 32.88 8.27
N GLU A 275 30.73 33.46 9.37
CA GLU A 275 29.93 33.64 10.59
C GLU A 275 28.71 34.55 10.36
N ALA A 276 28.84 35.57 9.50
CA ALA A 276 27.73 36.46 9.15
C ALA A 276 26.64 35.73 8.33
N LEU A 277 27.04 34.88 7.39
CA LEU A 277 26.11 34.02 6.62
C LEU A 277 25.43 32.99 7.52
N ASP A 278 26.20 32.30 8.36
CA ASP A 278 25.70 31.32 9.33
C ASP A 278 24.71 31.97 10.32
N ARG A 279 24.95 33.23 10.71
CA ARG A 279 24.05 34.02 11.57
C ARG A 279 22.72 34.29 10.86
N HIS A 280 22.74 34.72 9.61
CA HIS A 280 21.53 34.97 8.85
C HIS A 280 20.70 33.69 8.64
N GLU A 281 21.36 32.60 8.28
CA GLU A 281 20.69 31.31 8.10
C GLU A 281 20.12 30.80 9.44
N ALA A 282 20.85 30.97 10.54
CA ALA A 282 20.36 30.66 11.88
C ALA A 282 19.11 31.47 12.24
N GLU A 283 19.11 32.78 12.01
CA GLU A 283 17.96 33.67 12.25
C GLU A 283 16.74 33.24 11.44
N LYS A 284 16.92 32.87 10.17
CA LYS A 284 15.84 32.37 9.31
C LYS A 284 15.26 31.04 9.84
N MET A 285 16.11 30.11 10.24
CA MET A 285 15.64 28.83 10.81
C MET A 285 14.96 29.03 12.16
N THR A 286 15.53 29.86 13.04
CA THR A 286 14.96 30.20 14.35
C THR A 286 13.62 30.91 14.22
N SER A 287 13.50 31.90 13.33
CA SER A 287 12.24 32.63 13.10
C SER A 287 11.16 31.71 12.52
N ARG A 288 11.51 30.82 11.58
CA ARG A 288 10.57 29.80 11.08
C ARG A 288 10.11 28.86 12.20
N ALA A 289 11.03 28.33 13.02
CA ALA A 289 10.68 27.42 14.11
C ALA A 289 9.71 28.08 15.10
N LYS A 290 9.98 29.34 15.48
CA LYS A 290 9.08 30.14 16.33
C LYS A 290 7.72 30.39 15.66
N ALA A 291 7.72 30.78 14.38
CA ALA A 291 6.49 31.05 13.64
C ALA A 291 5.59 29.82 13.46
N LEU A 292 6.17 28.62 13.32
CA LEU A 292 5.42 27.37 13.30
C LEU A 292 4.74 27.15 14.65
N MET A 293 5.46 27.36 15.75
CA MET A 293 4.89 27.15 17.07
C MET A 293 3.81 28.19 17.41
N GLU A 294 3.99 29.46 17.04
CA GLU A 294 2.95 30.49 17.21
C GLU A 294 1.64 30.16 16.46
N LYS A 295 1.70 29.37 15.39
CA LYS A 295 0.49 28.91 14.69
C LYS A 295 -0.22 27.75 15.39
N VAL A 296 0.53 26.87 16.06
CA VAL A 296 0.01 25.65 16.67
C VAL A 296 -0.40 25.89 18.14
N ARG A 297 0.38 26.69 18.88
CA ARG A 297 0.15 27.06 20.29
C ARG A 297 -1.30 27.44 20.62
N PRO A 298 -1.94 28.42 19.94
CA PRO A 298 -3.30 28.81 20.30
C PRO A 298 -4.29 27.65 20.10
N LYS A 299 -4.09 26.81 19.08
CA LYS A 299 -4.94 25.63 18.85
C LYS A 299 -4.76 24.56 19.93
N LEU A 300 -3.54 24.38 20.44
CA LEU A 300 -3.30 23.46 21.57
C LEU A 300 -4.05 23.92 22.83
N GLU A 301 -3.98 25.22 23.11
CA GLU A 301 -4.60 25.85 24.29
C GLU A 301 -6.13 25.89 24.20
N GLU A 302 -6.68 25.88 22.98
CA GLU A 302 -8.13 25.89 22.75
C GLU A 302 -8.73 24.48 22.61
N VAL A 303 -8.23 23.69 21.66
CA VAL A 303 -8.91 22.46 21.19
C VAL A 303 -8.77 21.33 22.22
N ILE A 304 -7.62 21.19 22.87
CA ILE A 304 -7.41 20.12 23.87
C ILE A 304 -8.35 20.31 25.07
N PRO A 305 -8.41 21.49 25.74
CA PRO A 305 -9.34 21.68 26.84
C PRO A 305 -10.81 21.58 26.43
N GLN A 306 -11.18 22.02 25.21
CA GLN A 306 -12.54 21.85 24.70
C GLN A 306 -12.93 20.37 24.57
N ALA A 307 -12.02 19.53 24.06
CA ALA A 307 -12.23 18.08 23.97
C ALA A 307 -12.32 17.42 25.36
N GLU A 308 -11.48 17.82 26.31
CA GLU A 308 -11.53 17.32 27.69
C GLU A 308 -12.82 17.72 28.40
N ALA A 309 -13.23 18.98 28.30
CA ALA A 309 -14.47 19.47 28.88
C ALA A 309 -15.70 18.75 28.31
N LEU A 310 -15.70 18.45 27.00
CA LEU A 310 -16.76 17.66 26.37
C LEU A 310 -16.81 16.23 26.92
N LEU A 311 -15.65 15.60 27.13
CA LEU A 311 -15.57 14.27 27.72
C LEU A 311 -16.02 14.25 29.19
N GLU A 312 -15.68 15.28 29.97
CA GLU A 312 -16.09 15.46 31.36
C GLU A 312 -17.59 15.74 31.51
N ALA A 313 -18.16 16.58 30.64
CA ALA A 313 -19.60 16.87 30.61
C ALA A 313 -20.45 15.63 30.28
N GLY A 314 -19.84 14.62 29.67
CA GLY A 314 -20.49 13.40 29.25
C GLY A 314 -21.00 13.48 27.81
N ILE A 315 -20.81 12.39 27.08
CA ILE A 315 -21.25 12.26 25.69
C ILE A 315 -22.65 11.64 25.68
N THR A 316 -23.62 12.39 25.18
CA THR A 316 -25.02 12.01 25.01
C THR A 316 -25.46 12.32 23.58
N SER A 317 -26.67 11.93 23.21
CA SER A 317 -27.24 12.25 21.89
C SER A 317 -27.34 13.75 21.62
N GLU A 318 -27.56 14.56 22.67
CA GLU A 318 -27.64 16.03 22.57
C GLU A 318 -26.28 16.67 22.28
N THR A 319 -25.18 16.03 22.68
CA THR A 319 -23.81 16.52 22.42
C THR A 319 -23.18 15.91 21.17
N ALA A 320 -23.95 15.20 20.34
CA ALA A 320 -23.44 14.54 19.13
C ALA A 320 -22.79 15.52 18.13
N GLU A 321 -23.40 16.68 17.89
CA GLU A 321 -22.80 17.71 17.01
C GLU A 321 -21.51 18.29 17.60
N ALA A 322 -21.49 18.56 18.91
CA ALA A 322 -20.30 19.03 19.61
C ALA A 322 -19.16 18.00 19.53
N LEU A 323 -19.49 16.71 19.63
CA LEU A 323 -18.54 15.60 19.46
C LEU A 323 -17.96 15.56 18.04
N ILE A 324 -18.79 15.69 17.00
CA ILE A 324 -18.33 15.73 15.60
C ILE A 324 -17.39 16.92 15.38
N ASN A 325 -17.75 18.10 15.87
CA ASN A 325 -16.93 19.29 15.74
C ASN A 325 -15.61 19.16 16.50
N SER A 326 -15.63 18.56 17.70
CA SER A 326 -14.44 18.28 18.50
C SER A 326 -13.51 17.27 17.81
N GLU A 327 -14.05 16.18 17.25
CA GLU A 327 -13.27 15.21 16.45
C GLU A 327 -12.55 15.89 15.28
N LYS A 328 -13.27 16.74 14.53
CA LYS A 328 -12.71 17.44 13.38
C LYS A 328 -11.61 18.42 13.79
N ALA A 329 -11.85 19.23 14.82
CA ALA A 329 -10.86 20.17 15.33
C ALA A 329 -9.60 19.44 15.86
N MET A 330 -9.78 18.31 16.54
CA MET A 330 -8.67 17.47 17.02
C MET A 330 -7.88 16.83 15.88
N GLN A 331 -8.54 16.39 14.82
CA GLN A 331 -7.88 15.86 13.62
C GLN A 331 -7.03 16.95 12.94
N GLU A 332 -7.60 18.14 12.71
CA GLU A 332 -6.87 19.27 12.11
C GLU A 332 -5.70 19.73 12.98
N LEU A 333 -5.84 19.69 14.31
CA LEU A 333 -4.76 19.97 15.25
C LEU A 333 -3.64 18.92 15.14
N TYR A 334 -3.99 17.63 15.13
CA TYR A 334 -3.01 16.55 15.03
C TYR A 334 -2.19 16.65 13.74
N GLU A 335 -2.84 16.90 12.61
CA GLU A 335 -2.17 17.10 11.32
C GLU A 335 -1.20 18.30 11.36
N ALA A 336 -1.62 19.42 11.96
CA ALA A 336 -0.76 20.61 12.11
C ALA A 336 0.48 20.34 13.00
N ILE A 337 0.32 19.58 14.09
CA ILE A 337 1.45 19.17 14.96
C ILE A 337 2.41 18.27 14.20
N VAL A 338 1.90 17.26 13.48
CA VAL A 338 2.72 16.32 12.70
C VAL A 338 3.52 17.04 11.62
N ASP A 339 2.89 17.98 10.91
CA ASP A 339 3.56 18.80 9.89
C ASP A 339 4.66 19.67 10.50
N MET A 340 4.39 20.32 11.63
CA MET A 340 5.39 21.09 12.39
C MET A 340 6.56 20.21 12.84
N ARG A 341 6.29 19.04 13.43
CA ARG A 341 7.32 18.07 13.85
C ARG A 341 8.20 17.66 12.68
N ASN A 342 7.61 17.37 11.53
CA ASN A 342 8.34 16.97 10.32
C ASN A 342 9.25 18.10 9.80
N GLN A 343 8.80 19.35 9.85
CA GLN A 343 9.62 20.50 9.45
C GLN A 343 10.77 20.76 10.43
N LEU A 344 10.48 20.75 11.74
CA LEU A 344 11.50 20.93 12.78
C LEU A 344 12.53 19.80 12.78
N ALA A 345 12.13 18.56 12.50
CA ALA A 345 13.05 17.44 12.37
C ALA A 345 14.06 17.64 11.22
N LYS A 346 13.62 18.21 10.08
CA LYS A 346 14.52 18.56 8.97
C LYS A 346 15.53 19.63 9.38
N ASP A 347 15.08 20.66 10.09
CA ASP A 347 15.94 21.74 10.57
C ASP A 347 16.97 21.23 11.59
N LYS A 348 16.54 20.37 12.51
CA LYS A 348 17.43 19.69 13.46
C LYS A 348 18.46 18.82 12.77
N GLN A 349 18.07 18.14 11.68
CA GLN A 349 18.97 17.30 10.90
C GLN A 349 20.02 18.14 10.16
N ALA A 350 19.64 19.31 9.63
CA ALA A 350 20.54 20.22 8.91
C ALA A 350 21.71 20.68 9.80
N VAL A 351 21.46 20.91 11.10
CA VAL A 351 22.48 21.41 12.05
C VAL A 351 23.11 20.32 12.93
N ARG A 352 22.84 19.02 12.66
CA ARG A 352 23.25 17.89 13.51
C ARG A 352 24.76 17.82 13.80
N TYR A 353 25.58 18.15 12.81
CA TYR A 353 27.05 18.07 12.90
C TYR A 353 27.72 19.41 13.23
N VAL A 354 26.92 20.46 13.42
CA VAL A 354 27.44 21.77 13.86
C VAL A 354 27.93 21.64 15.30
N ARG A 355 29.09 22.22 15.59
CA ARG A 355 29.75 22.17 16.92
C ARG A 355 30.08 23.54 17.50
N GLN A 356 30.06 24.58 16.68
CA GLN A 356 30.38 25.95 17.06
C GLN A 356 29.64 26.93 16.13
N GLY A 357 29.52 28.19 16.54
CA GLY A 357 28.92 29.26 15.74
C GLY A 357 27.40 29.42 15.90
N PRO A 358 26.78 30.39 15.20
CA PRO A 358 25.37 30.76 15.35
C PRO A 358 24.38 29.62 15.07
N LEU A 359 24.71 28.74 14.12
CA LEU A 359 23.89 27.58 13.76
C LEU A 359 23.69 26.57 14.90
N LEU A 360 24.56 26.57 15.92
CA LEU A 360 24.37 25.74 17.11
C LEU A 360 23.15 26.19 17.92
N GLN A 361 22.84 27.49 17.97
CA GLN A 361 21.67 28.01 18.69
C GLN A 361 20.35 27.51 18.07
N VAL A 362 20.35 27.23 16.76
CA VAL A 362 19.20 26.63 16.08
C VAL A 362 18.88 25.25 16.65
N TRP A 363 19.90 24.44 16.97
CA TRP A 363 19.70 23.12 17.56
C TRP A 363 18.93 23.21 18.88
N ASP A 364 19.30 24.15 19.75
CA ASP A 364 18.66 24.35 21.05
C ASP A 364 17.22 24.83 20.89
N VAL A 365 16.98 25.82 20.02
CA VAL A 365 15.62 26.33 19.73
C VAL A 365 14.74 25.22 19.17
N VAL A 366 15.20 24.53 18.12
CA VAL A 366 14.42 23.46 17.47
C VAL A 366 14.16 22.30 18.43
N THR A 367 15.14 21.94 19.26
CA THR A 367 14.97 20.90 20.27
C THR A 367 13.96 21.31 21.34
N ALA A 368 13.99 22.57 21.80
CA ALA A 368 12.99 23.09 22.73
C ALA A 368 11.58 23.01 22.14
N GLN A 369 11.39 23.43 20.88
CA GLN A 369 10.08 23.39 20.22
C GLN A 369 9.59 21.95 19.96
N LEU A 370 10.48 21.02 19.61
CA LEU A 370 10.13 19.60 19.47
C LEU A 370 9.70 18.98 20.82
N ASN A 371 10.38 19.33 21.90
CA ASN A 371 10.01 18.85 23.24
C ASN A 371 8.68 19.45 23.70
N GLU A 372 8.39 20.70 23.31
CA GLU A 372 7.14 21.39 23.65
C GLU A 372 5.91 20.74 22.97
N ILE A 373 6.05 20.25 21.73
CA ILE A 373 4.95 19.61 21.00
C ILE A 373 4.81 18.11 21.25
N TRP A 374 5.81 17.45 21.87
CA TRP A 374 5.81 16.00 22.09
C TRP A 374 4.59 15.53 22.89
N THR A 375 4.41 16.05 24.11
CA THR A 375 3.30 15.64 24.99
C THR A 375 1.93 16.02 24.40
N PRO A 376 1.74 17.23 23.84
CA PRO A 376 0.49 17.55 23.16
C PRO A 376 0.19 16.68 21.94
N GLU A 377 1.19 16.21 21.17
CA GLU A 377 0.99 15.28 20.06
C GLU A 377 0.36 13.96 20.54
N GLU A 378 0.97 13.34 21.57
CA GLU A 378 0.47 12.10 22.17
C GLU A 378 -0.94 12.29 22.74
N LYS A 379 -1.18 13.40 23.44
CA LYS A 379 -2.48 13.73 24.04
C LYS A 379 -3.55 13.95 22.97
N THR A 380 -3.22 14.66 21.89
CA THR A 380 -4.14 14.92 20.77
C THR A 380 -4.54 13.60 20.10
N GLN A 381 -3.57 12.72 19.86
CA GLN A 381 -3.82 11.40 19.28
C GLN A 381 -4.73 10.53 20.17
N GLN A 382 -4.46 10.49 21.48
CA GLN A 382 -5.26 9.73 22.44
C GLN A 382 -6.69 10.24 22.52
N LEU A 383 -6.88 11.54 22.69
CA LEU A 383 -8.20 12.15 22.78
C LEU A 383 -9.00 11.97 21.48
N LEU A 384 -8.37 12.10 20.31
CA LEU A 384 -9.01 11.83 19.03
C LEU A 384 -9.55 10.38 18.95
N GLN A 385 -8.76 9.39 19.38
CA GLN A 385 -9.22 8.00 19.44
C GLN A 385 -10.39 7.81 20.40
N ILE A 386 -10.33 8.42 21.59
CA ILE A 386 -11.41 8.36 22.59
C ILE A 386 -12.70 8.97 22.02
N LEU A 387 -12.63 10.14 21.39
CA LEU A 387 -13.80 10.80 20.80
C LEU A 387 -14.42 9.91 19.71
N GLN A 388 -13.61 9.37 18.80
CA GLN A 388 -14.07 8.45 17.74
C GLN A 388 -14.73 7.19 18.29
N GLU A 389 -14.16 6.57 19.33
CA GLU A 389 -14.75 5.41 19.99
C GLU A 389 -16.08 5.75 20.67
N LYS A 390 -16.16 6.91 21.33
CA LYS A 390 -17.37 7.40 21.98
C LYS A 390 -18.47 7.70 20.96
N ARG A 391 -18.14 8.34 19.83
CA ARG A 391 -19.10 8.58 18.74
C ARG A 391 -19.62 7.26 18.19
N LYS A 392 -18.73 6.33 17.87
CA LYS A 392 -19.13 5.00 17.37
C LYS A 392 -20.06 4.28 18.35
N LYS A 393 -19.77 4.35 19.65
CA LYS A 393 -20.62 3.77 20.69
C LYS A 393 -21.97 4.48 20.76
N LEU A 394 -21.99 5.81 20.84
CA LEU A 394 -23.21 6.61 20.92
C LEU A 394 -24.14 6.36 19.72
N THR A 395 -23.60 6.38 18.50
CA THR A 395 -24.35 6.07 17.28
C THR A 395 -24.88 4.63 17.30
N SER A 396 -24.09 3.66 17.76
CA SER A 396 -24.54 2.27 17.86
C SER A 396 -25.65 2.08 18.91
N ASP A 397 -25.59 2.78 20.03
CA ASP A 397 -26.58 2.69 21.10
C ASP A 397 -27.89 3.37 20.66
N ALA A 398 -27.82 4.54 20.02
CA ALA A 398 -28.97 5.22 19.42
C ALA A 398 -29.65 4.36 18.34
N GLN A 399 -28.87 3.73 17.44
CA GLN A 399 -29.40 2.81 16.43
C GLN A 399 -30.15 1.62 17.07
N ARG A 400 -29.62 1.06 18.16
CA ARG A 400 -30.27 -0.05 18.88
C ARG A 400 -31.56 0.39 19.56
N ALA A 401 -31.55 1.56 20.19
CA ALA A 401 -32.71 2.12 20.87
C ALA A 401 -33.85 2.40 19.88
N VAL A 402 -33.52 3.05 18.75
CA VAL A 402 -34.47 3.31 17.66
C VAL A 402 -35.00 2.00 17.06
N ALA A 403 -34.13 1.01 16.79
CA ALA A 403 -34.56 -0.31 16.33
C ALA A 403 -35.60 -0.95 17.25
N SER A 404 -35.36 -0.92 18.56
CA SER A 404 -36.29 -1.44 19.57
C SER A 404 -37.62 -0.70 19.53
N ALA A 405 -37.58 0.64 19.48
CA ALA A 405 -38.77 1.47 19.43
C ALA A 405 -39.63 1.20 18.18
N ILE A 406 -39.01 1.01 17.01
CA ILE A 406 -39.75 0.66 15.77
C ILE A 406 -40.43 -0.70 15.93
N ARG A 407 -39.74 -1.71 16.49
CA ARG A 407 -40.33 -3.05 16.71
C ARG A 407 -41.49 -3.00 17.68
N GLU A 408 -41.35 -2.29 18.79
CA GLU A 408 -42.41 -2.13 19.78
C GLU A 408 -43.63 -1.42 19.19
N ALA A 409 -43.43 -0.34 18.44
CA ALA A 409 -44.50 0.38 17.76
C ALA A 409 -45.20 -0.49 16.71
N ALA A 410 -44.44 -1.23 15.89
CA ALA A 410 -44.99 -2.14 14.89
C ALA A 410 -45.81 -3.27 15.54
N ASN A 411 -45.31 -3.85 16.64
CA ASN A 411 -46.00 -4.90 17.39
C ASN A 411 -47.30 -4.39 18.03
N LYS A 412 -47.31 -3.17 18.60
CA LYS A 412 -48.52 -2.56 19.17
C LYS A 412 -49.61 -2.36 18.13
N GLU A 413 -49.24 -2.04 16.89
CA GLU A 413 -50.19 -1.92 15.78
C GLU A 413 -50.47 -3.25 15.05
N GLY A 414 -49.82 -4.35 15.42
CA GLY A 414 -49.96 -5.65 14.76
C GLY A 414 -49.44 -5.67 13.30
N LEU A 415 -48.53 -4.75 12.95
CA LEU A 415 -47.98 -4.61 11.61
C LEU A 415 -46.77 -5.51 11.41
N ARG A 416 -46.84 -6.40 10.40
CA ARG A 416 -45.66 -7.14 9.90
C ARG A 416 -44.79 -6.25 9.01
N VAL A 417 -43.56 -6.69 8.74
CA VAL A 417 -42.55 -5.93 7.98
C VAL A 417 -43.10 -5.39 6.66
N GLU A 418 -43.74 -6.22 5.84
CA GLU A 418 -44.30 -5.82 4.56
C GLU A 418 -45.38 -4.75 4.72
N ALA A 419 -46.32 -4.96 5.64
CA ALA A 419 -47.40 -4.01 5.89
C ALA A 419 -46.87 -2.67 6.44
N LEU A 420 -45.87 -2.71 7.32
CA LEU A 420 -45.23 -1.49 7.83
C LEU A 420 -44.46 -0.77 6.73
N PHE A 421 -43.75 -1.52 5.87
CA PHE A 421 -43.02 -0.96 4.74
C PHE A 421 -43.96 -0.23 3.78
N GLU A 422 -45.05 -0.87 3.36
CA GLU A 422 -46.07 -0.27 2.51
C GLU A 422 -46.73 0.97 3.17
N LYS A 423 -47.06 0.87 4.46
CA LYS A 423 -47.65 1.99 5.23
C LYS A 423 -46.74 3.22 5.25
N LEU A 424 -45.47 3.04 5.60
CA LEU A 424 -44.54 4.16 5.83
C LEU A 424 -43.88 4.68 4.56
N ARG A 425 -43.65 3.83 3.55
CA ARG A 425 -43.09 4.27 2.26
C ARG A 425 -44.08 5.10 1.45
N LYS A 426 -45.38 4.88 1.67
CA LYS A 426 -46.47 5.44 0.84
C LYS A 426 -46.24 5.03 -0.63
N GLU A 427 -46.11 5.98 -1.54
CA GLU A 427 -45.86 5.73 -2.97
C GLU A 427 -44.37 5.76 -3.34
N LYS A 428 -43.45 5.88 -2.37
CA LYS A 428 -42.01 5.97 -2.61
C LYS A 428 -41.34 4.58 -2.66
N ALA A 429 -40.15 4.55 -3.26
CA ALA A 429 -39.33 3.34 -3.34
C ALA A 429 -38.73 2.92 -1.98
N THR A 430 -38.46 3.88 -1.09
CA THR A 430 -37.92 3.67 0.25
C THR A 430 -38.73 4.48 1.27
N ILE A 431 -38.67 4.11 2.54
CA ILE A 431 -39.31 4.86 3.63
C ILE A 431 -38.48 6.12 3.92
N PRO A 432 -39.05 7.33 3.80
CA PRO A 432 -38.37 8.54 4.22
C PRO A 432 -38.08 8.53 5.72
N VAL A 433 -36.91 9.01 6.12
CA VAL A 433 -36.50 9.06 7.54
C VAL A 433 -37.52 9.82 8.41
N GLN A 434 -38.14 10.88 7.88
CA GLN A 434 -39.13 11.66 8.62
C GLN A 434 -40.39 10.85 8.98
N GLU A 435 -40.85 9.97 8.09
CA GLU A 435 -42.02 9.13 8.34
C GLU A 435 -41.73 8.13 9.46
N LEU A 436 -40.52 7.56 9.45
CA LEU A 436 -40.08 6.60 10.44
C LEU A 436 -39.78 7.26 11.80
N SER A 437 -39.21 8.46 11.79
CA SER A 437 -39.05 9.31 12.98
C SER A 437 -40.39 9.67 13.60
N THR A 438 -41.40 9.98 12.78
CA THR A 438 -42.77 10.26 13.25
C THR A 438 -43.41 9.00 13.83
N PHE A 439 -43.17 7.84 13.22
CA PHE A 439 -43.70 6.57 13.70
C PHE A 439 -43.20 6.22 15.11
N VAL A 440 -41.95 6.54 15.44
CA VAL A 440 -41.36 6.28 16.77
C VAL A 440 -41.38 7.47 17.72
N SER A 441 -42.00 8.59 17.35
CA SER A 441 -41.99 9.79 18.21
C SER A 441 -42.75 9.61 19.54
N SER A 442 -43.61 8.58 19.62
CA SER A 442 -44.32 8.20 20.85
C SER A 442 -43.51 7.26 21.75
N ALA A 443 -42.33 6.83 21.32
CA ALA A 443 -41.42 6.02 22.13
C ALA A 443 -40.78 6.86 23.24
N ALA A 444 -40.30 6.19 24.30
CA ALA A 444 -39.56 6.83 25.39
C ALA A 444 -38.10 7.13 24.98
N LEU A 445 -37.91 7.83 23.86
CA LEU A 445 -36.62 8.23 23.31
C LEU A 445 -36.59 9.75 23.10
N GLN A 446 -35.42 10.36 23.27
CA GLN A 446 -35.21 11.77 22.95
C GLN A 446 -35.20 11.97 21.43
N ALA A 447 -35.61 13.16 20.96
CA ALA A 447 -35.60 13.49 19.54
C ALA A 447 -34.18 13.40 18.93
N SER A 448 -33.16 13.79 19.70
CA SER A 448 -31.74 13.67 19.30
C SER A 448 -31.28 12.21 19.19
N GLU A 449 -31.80 11.30 20.01
CA GLU A 449 -31.51 9.86 19.90
C GLU A 449 -32.15 9.26 18.65
N ILE A 450 -33.38 9.69 18.33
CA ILE A 450 -34.07 9.27 17.10
C ILE A 450 -33.30 9.76 15.87
N GLN A 451 -32.91 11.04 15.84
CA GLN A 451 -32.14 11.61 14.74
C GLN A 451 -30.81 10.88 14.55
N LEU A 452 -30.03 10.72 15.63
CA LEU A 452 -28.73 10.03 15.58
C LEU A 452 -28.86 8.56 15.16
N GLY A 453 -29.89 7.86 15.63
CA GLY A 453 -30.16 6.47 15.24
C GLY A 453 -30.58 6.32 13.77
N LEU A 454 -31.12 7.38 13.16
CA LEU A 454 -31.61 7.38 11.78
C LEU A 454 -30.66 8.08 10.77
N GLU A 455 -29.64 8.80 11.23
CA GLU A 455 -28.70 9.60 10.43
C GLU A 455 -28.17 8.85 9.20
N ARG A 456 -27.74 7.59 9.38
CA ARG A 456 -27.19 6.74 8.29
C ARG A 456 -28.16 6.44 7.15
N TYR A 457 -29.44 6.72 7.33
CA TYR A 457 -30.50 6.48 6.35
C TYR A 457 -31.02 7.77 5.72
N GLU A 458 -30.50 8.94 6.08
CA GLU A 458 -30.98 10.23 5.54
C GLU A 458 -30.86 10.30 4.02
N ALA A 459 -29.73 9.83 3.46
CA ALA A 459 -29.50 9.84 2.01
C ALA A 459 -30.32 8.76 1.27
N SER A 460 -30.42 7.55 1.81
CA SER A 460 -31.02 6.39 1.13
C SER A 460 -32.51 6.19 1.40
N GLY A 461 -33.02 6.74 2.50
CA GLY A 461 -34.20 6.23 3.17
C GLY A 461 -33.99 4.81 3.71
N PHE A 462 -35.04 4.25 4.30
CA PHE A 462 -35.09 2.87 4.76
C PHE A 462 -35.59 1.96 3.63
N THR A 463 -34.74 1.02 3.18
CA THR A 463 -35.14 0.02 2.18
C THR A 463 -35.94 -1.11 2.81
N LYS A 464 -36.65 -1.89 1.98
CA LYS A 464 -37.36 -3.09 2.44
C LYS A 464 -36.39 -4.05 3.12
N LEU A 465 -35.22 -4.30 2.53
CA LEU A 465 -34.17 -5.12 3.12
C LEU A 465 -33.70 -4.57 4.48
N GLY A 466 -33.42 -3.26 4.57
CA GLY A 466 -33.00 -2.62 5.81
C GLY A 466 -34.05 -2.75 6.91
N LEU A 467 -35.32 -2.55 6.60
CA LEU A 467 -36.42 -2.73 7.55
C LEU A 467 -36.58 -4.20 7.97
N THR A 468 -36.43 -5.15 7.04
CA THR A 468 -36.48 -6.60 7.33
C THR A 468 -35.35 -7.01 8.27
N LEU A 469 -34.11 -6.60 8.00
CA LEU A 469 -32.95 -6.85 8.87
C LEU A 469 -33.10 -6.18 10.23
N LEU A 470 -33.82 -5.06 10.30
CA LEU A 470 -34.09 -4.35 11.53
C LEU A 470 -35.20 -5.01 12.36
N LEU A 471 -36.28 -5.49 11.76
CA LEU A 471 -37.48 -5.91 12.50
C LEU A 471 -37.53 -7.39 12.83
N GLN A 472 -36.99 -8.26 11.98
CA GLN A 472 -37.06 -9.70 12.21
C GLN A 472 -35.89 -10.18 13.07
N ASP A 473 -36.20 -10.47 14.34
CA ASP A 473 -35.25 -11.04 15.27
C ASP A 473 -35.20 -12.56 15.11
N TYR A 474 -33.98 -13.10 14.96
CA TYR A 474 -33.73 -14.53 14.93
C TYR A 474 -32.86 -14.95 16.11
N MET A 475 -33.07 -16.17 16.57
CA MET A 475 -32.23 -16.80 17.58
C MET A 475 -31.81 -18.19 17.12
N LYS A 476 -30.60 -18.60 17.50
CA LYS A 476 -30.05 -19.92 17.28
C LYS A 476 -30.02 -20.70 18.58
N CYS A 477 -30.49 -21.93 18.53
CA CYS A 477 -30.39 -22.88 19.61
C CYS A 477 -28.93 -23.30 19.81
N ILE A 478 -28.36 -22.96 20.96
CA ILE A 478 -26.99 -23.32 21.36
C ILE A 478 -26.96 -24.46 22.38
N LYS A 479 -28.12 -24.82 22.95
CA LYS A 479 -28.32 -25.99 23.81
C LYS A 479 -29.76 -26.48 23.67
N GLU A 480 -29.96 -27.79 23.71
CA GLU A 480 -31.29 -28.41 23.56
C GLU A 480 -32.32 -27.78 24.51
N VAL A 481 -33.48 -27.39 23.96
CA VAL A 481 -34.56 -26.75 24.71
C VAL A 481 -35.92 -27.15 24.15
N VAL A 482 -36.92 -27.26 25.03
CA VAL A 482 -38.30 -27.60 24.67
C VAL A 482 -39.05 -26.34 24.25
N MET A 483 -39.76 -26.43 23.13
CA MET A 483 -40.78 -25.48 22.71
C MET A 483 -42.15 -25.97 23.20
N THR A 484 -42.92 -25.12 23.87
CA THR A 484 -44.28 -25.44 24.34
C THR A 484 -45.35 -24.67 23.57
N ASP A 485 -46.58 -25.16 23.56
CA ASP A 485 -47.72 -24.50 22.90
C ASP A 485 -48.22 -23.27 23.68
N LEU A 486 -48.10 -23.30 25.01
CA LEU A 486 -48.48 -22.24 25.93
C LEU A 486 -47.28 -21.49 26.53
N PHE A 487 -47.54 -20.26 26.97
CA PHE A 487 -46.56 -19.39 27.63
C PHE A 487 -46.09 -19.96 28.96
N ASP A 488 -46.99 -20.55 29.75
CA ASP A 488 -46.62 -21.21 31.00
C ASP A 488 -45.98 -22.58 30.73
N VAL A 489 -44.81 -22.85 31.34
CA VAL A 489 -44.06 -24.10 31.14
C VAL A 489 -44.77 -25.30 31.76
N LYS A 490 -45.48 -25.12 32.88
CA LYS A 490 -46.13 -26.20 33.63
C LYS A 490 -47.43 -26.63 32.98
N GLU A 491 -48.18 -25.70 32.39
CA GLU A 491 -49.45 -25.97 31.72
C GLU A 491 -49.27 -26.32 30.22
N GLY A 492 -48.15 -25.89 29.62
CA GLY A 492 -47.86 -26.11 28.20
C GLY A 492 -47.47 -27.55 27.84
N LYS A 493 -47.96 -28.02 26.71
CA LYS A 493 -47.53 -29.28 26.07
C LYS A 493 -46.29 -29.04 25.23
N THR A 494 -45.46 -30.06 25.12
CA THR A 494 -44.31 -30.03 24.21
C THR A 494 -44.78 -29.99 22.75
N VAL A 495 -44.45 -28.92 22.04
CA VAL A 495 -44.58 -28.81 20.58
C VAL A 495 -43.43 -29.56 19.91
N LYS A 496 -42.20 -29.25 20.33
CA LYS A 496 -40.98 -29.92 19.84
C LYS A 496 -39.77 -29.66 20.75
N LYS A 497 -38.68 -30.39 20.49
CA LYS A 497 -37.35 -30.07 21.02
C LYS A 497 -36.51 -29.42 19.95
N LEU A 498 -35.93 -28.26 20.27
CA LEU A 498 -34.96 -27.58 19.42
C LEU A 498 -33.58 -28.16 19.70
N SER A 499 -32.87 -28.54 18.65
CA SER A 499 -31.51 -29.09 18.72
C SER A 499 -30.46 -28.01 18.54
N PHE A 500 -29.20 -28.30 18.91
CA PHE A 500 -28.08 -27.40 18.62
C PHE A 500 -28.05 -27.03 17.13
N GLY A 501 -28.05 -25.74 16.84
CA GLY A 501 -28.04 -25.22 15.48
C GLY A 501 -29.40 -24.84 14.92
N ASP A 502 -30.51 -25.30 15.51
CA ASP A 502 -31.85 -24.93 15.08
C ASP A 502 -32.05 -23.41 15.19
N MET A 503 -32.59 -22.81 14.14
CA MET A 503 -32.89 -21.38 14.12
C MET A 503 -34.38 -21.15 14.33
N VAL A 504 -34.70 -20.10 15.06
CA VAL A 504 -36.07 -19.68 15.33
C VAL A 504 -36.23 -18.19 15.02
N GLU A 505 -37.34 -17.80 14.43
CA GLU A 505 -37.78 -16.41 14.30
C GLU A 505 -38.57 -16.03 15.56
N VAL A 506 -38.27 -14.89 16.16
CA VAL A 506 -39.00 -14.36 17.31
C VAL A 506 -40.24 -13.63 16.83
N LEU A 507 -41.42 -14.12 17.22
CA LEU A 507 -42.72 -13.55 16.86
C LEU A 507 -43.25 -12.57 17.90
N GLU A 508 -42.95 -12.81 19.18
CA GLU A 508 -43.30 -11.90 20.27
C GLU A 508 -42.07 -11.60 21.14
N PRO A 509 -41.96 -10.37 21.69
CA PRO A 509 -40.88 -10.03 22.61
C PRO A 509 -40.91 -10.91 23.86
N GLY A 510 -39.72 -11.13 24.44
CA GLY A 510 -39.56 -11.95 25.62
C GLY A 510 -40.33 -11.40 26.82
N LYS A 511 -41.06 -12.28 27.52
CA LYS A 511 -41.78 -11.98 28.75
C LYS A 511 -41.39 -13.01 29.81
N ASP A 512 -41.34 -12.58 31.06
CA ASP A 512 -41.10 -13.49 32.18
C ASP A 512 -42.38 -14.23 32.55
N ASP A 513 -42.30 -15.55 32.63
CA ASP A 513 -43.39 -16.36 33.15
C ASP A 513 -43.43 -16.32 34.69
N GLU A 514 -44.45 -16.94 35.29
CA GLU A 514 -44.59 -17.00 36.76
C GLU A 514 -43.42 -17.72 37.45
N SER A 515 -42.62 -18.48 36.70
CA SER A 515 -41.43 -19.16 37.20
C SER A 515 -40.15 -18.33 37.10
N GLY A 516 -40.24 -17.10 36.58
CA GLY A 516 -39.11 -16.19 36.37
C GLY A 516 -38.27 -16.51 35.14
N LEU A 517 -38.78 -17.35 34.23
CA LEU A 517 -38.10 -17.65 32.97
C LEU A 517 -38.53 -16.66 31.89
N THR A 518 -37.57 -15.98 31.26
CA THR A 518 -37.86 -15.17 30.08
C THR A 518 -38.12 -16.08 28.89
N ARG A 519 -39.35 -16.04 28.37
CA ARG A 519 -39.80 -16.87 27.25
C ARG A 519 -40.19 -16.01 26.06
N PHE A 520 -39.84 -16.50 24.87
CA PHE A 520 -40.14 -15.88 23.60
C PHE A 520 -41.13 -16.77 22.84
N ARG A 521 -42.12 -16.15 22.20
CA ARG A 521 -42.93 -16.87 21.21
C ARG A 521 -42.14 -16.88 19.91
N CYS A 522 -41.80 -18.05 19.42
CA CYS A 522 -40.94 -18.22 18.26
C CYS A 522 -41.57 -19.15 17.23
N ARG A 523 -41.14 -19.01 15.97
CA ARG A 523 -41.38 -19.94 14.87
C ARG A 523 -40.09 -20.66 14.52
N ALA A 524 -40.06 -21.98 14.63
CA ALA A 524 -38.89 -22.77 14.26
C ALA A 524 -38.75 -22.81 12.73
N LEU A 525 -37.58 -22.47 12.20
CA LEU A 525 -37.38 -22.45 10.74
C LEU A 525 -37.37 -23.84 10.11
N ASN A 526 -37.04 -24.87 10.88
CA ASN A 526 -36.98 -26.24 10.37
C ASN A 526 -38.34 -26.80 9.94
N ASP A 527 -39.46 -26.42 10.53
CA ASP A 527 -40.79 -26.94 10.16
C ASP A 527 -41.93 -25.91 10.33
N LEU A 528 -41.58 -24.65 10.56
CA LEU A 528 -42.50 -23.54 10.81
C LEU A 528 -43.40 -23.72 12.04
N ALA A 529 -43.08 -24.66 12.94
CA ALA A 529 -43.81 -24.84 14.19
C ALA A 529 -43.67 -23.60 15.09
N GLU A 530 -44.79 -23.10 15.59
CA GLU A 530 -44.83 -21.95 16.50
C GLU A 530 -45.03 -22.41 17.94
N GLY A 531 -44.36 -21.74 18.88
CA GLY A 531 -44.50 -22.02 20.31
C GLY A 531 -43.58 -21.15 21.17
N TRP A 532 -43.58 -21.41 22.47
CA TRP A 532 -42.82 -20.67 23.47
C TRP A 532 -41.53 -21.37 23.84
N VAL A 533 -40.42 -20.64 23.86
CA VAL A 533 -39.09 -21.17 24.18
C VAL A 533 -38.43 -20.29 25.23
N SER A 534 -37.85 -20.91 26.26
CA SER A 534 -37.11 -20.19 27.30
C SER A 534 -35.71 -19.82 26.81
N LEU A 535 -35.32 -18.56 26.99
CA LEU A 535 -33.98 -18.07 26.61
C LEU A 535 -32.88 -18.65 27.51
N LYS A 536 -33.15 -18.67 28.82
CA LYS A 536 -32.22 -19.08 29.87
C LYS A 536 -32.98 -19.82 30.95
N GLY A 537 -32.46 -20.97 31.38
CA GLY A 537 -33.05 -21.75 32.46
C GLY A 537 -32.71 -21.20 33.85
N ASN A 538 -33.43 -21.66 34.87
CA ASN A 538 -33.25 -21.23 36.28
C ASN A 538 -31.82 -21.46 36.82
N ALA A 539 -31.11 -22.46 36.31
CA ALA A 539 -29.71 -22.74 36.65
C ALA A 539 -28.69 -21.86 35.89
N GLY A 540 -29.17 -20.87 35.13
CA GLY A 540 -28.33 -19.95 34.36
C GLY A 540 -27.90 -20.44 32.98
N THR A 541 -28.29 -21.64 32.57
CA THR A 541 -27.99 -22.19 31.24
C THR A 541 -28.72 -21.42 30.15
N VAL A 542 -27.99 -20.77 29.24
CA VAL A 542 -28.54 -20.11 28.05
C VAL A 542 -28.79 -21.16 26.96
N PHE A 543 -29.99 -21.14 26.38
CA PHE A 543 -30.43 -22.07 25.33
C PHE A 543 -30.46 -21.44 23.95
N LEU A 544 -30.78 -20.14 23.87
CA LEU A 544 -30.89 -19.39 22.63
C LEU A 544 -29.88 -18.24 22.61
N GLU A 545 -29.23 -18.03 21.47
CA GLU A 545 -28.35 -16.89 21.20
C GLU A 545 -28.94 -16.08 20.04
N ARG A 546 -28.97 -14.75 20.13
CA ARG A 546 -29.43 -13.91 19.00
C ARG A 546 -28.54 -14.18 17.77
N CYS A 547 -29.14 -14.21 16.59
CA CYS A 547 -28.43 -14.33 15.33
C CYS A 547 -29.07 -13.46 14.24
N ALA A 548 -28.32 -13.18 13.18
CA ALA A 548 -28.88 -12.50 12.01
C ALA A 548 -29.91 -13.40 11.31
N LYS A 549 -30.84 -12.77 10.59
CA LYS A 549 -31.73 -13.48 9.66
C LYS A 549 -30.90 -14.32 8.68
N PRO A 550 -31.23 -15.61 8.47
CA PRO A 550 -30.44 -16.45 7.58
C PRO A 550 -30.62 -16.05 6.12
N TYR A 551 -29.65 -15.31 5.61
CA TYR A 551 -29.41 -15.11 4.19
C TYR A 551 -28.18 -15.90 3.78
N LEU A 552 -28.23 -16.57 2.63
CA LEU A 552 -27.12 -17.37 2.11
C LEU A 552 -26.62 -16.77 0.81
N CYS A 553 -25.32 -16.45 0.78
CA CYS A 553 -24.61 -16.05 -0.43
C CYS A 553 -24.16 -17.30 -1.19
N CYS A 554 -24.46 -17.30 -2.48
CA CYS A 554 -24.18 -18.36 -3.43
C CYS A 554 -22.75 -18.21 -4.00
N ARG A 555 -21.88 -19.20 -3.85
CA ARG A 555 -20.54 -19.19 -4.49
C ARG A 555 -20.51 -19.87 -5.84
N GLU A 556 -21.44 -20.80 -6.08
CA GLU A 556 -21.60 -21.58 -7.31
C GLU A 556 -23.09 -21.69 -7.63
N GLU A 557 -23.42 -21.70 -8.93
CA GLU A 557 -24.80 -21.70 -9.39
C GLU A 557 -25.57 -22.92 -8.89
N PHE A 558 -26.84 -22.73 -8.53
CA PHE A 558 -27.75 -23.81 -8.17
C PHE A 558 -29.18 -23.46 -8.57
N ILE A 559 -30.09 -24.42 -8.39
CA ILE A 559 -31.46 -24.30 -8.86
C ILE A 559 -32.41 -24.42 -7.65
N LEU A 560 -33.40 -23.53 -7.60
CA LEU A 560 -34.58 -23.68 -6.76
C LEU A 560 -35.54 -24.66 -7.43
N GLN A 561 -36.01 -25.66 -6.70
CA GLN A 561 -37.05 -26.59 -7.13
C GLN A 561 -38.42 -26.21 -6.52
N GLY A 562 -39.50 -26.59 -7.20
CA GLY A 562 -40.87 -26.22 -6.81
C GLY A 562 -41.41 -26.99 -5.62
N ALA A 563 -40.85 -28.16 -5.32
CA ALA A 563 -41.24 -28.98 -4.18
C ALA A 563 -40.05 -29.42 -3.34
N PHE A 564 -40.36 -30.02 -2.19
CA PHE A 564 -39.37 -30.42 -1.20
C PHE A 564 -38.33 -31.37 -1.80
N GLU A 565 -38.74 -32.28 -2.67
CA GLU A 565 -37.90 -33.27 -3.34
C GLU A 565 -36.94 -32.62 -4.34
N ALA A 566 -35.67 -32.98 -4.30
CA ALA A 566 -34.62 -32.51 -5.21
C ALA A 566 -34.87 -32.87 -6.69
N SER A 567 -35.71 -33.88 -6.95
CA SER A 567 -36.13 -34.29 -8.29
C SER A 567 -37.35 -33.53 -8.82
N SER A 568 -37.90 -32.59 -8.05
CA SER A 568 -39.06 -31.80 -8.48
C SER A 568 -38.67 -30.73 -9.52
N ALA A 569 -39.69 -30.13 -10.15
CA ALA A 569 -39.50 -29.19 -11.25
C ALA A 569 -38.63 -27.99 -10.85
N GLU A 570 -37.73 -27.58 -11.76
CA GLU A 570 -36.89 -26.39 -11.60
C GLU A 570 -37.74 -25.12 -11.70
N VAL A 571 -37.53 -24.18 -10.76
CA VAL A 571 -38.26 -22.90 -10.67
C VAL A 571 -37.36 -21.75 -11.09
N LEU A 572 -36.18 -21.64 -10.49
CA LEU A 572 -35.29 -20.50 -10.70
C LEU A 572 -33.83 -20.92 -10.58
N LYS A 573 -33.01 -20.47 -11.53
CA LYS A 573 -31.55 -20.58 -11.45
C LYS A 573 -31.00 -19.42 -10.61
N ILE A 574 -30.17 -19.73 -9.64
CA ILE A 574 -29.45 -18.79 -8.79
C ILE A 574 -28.00 -18.75 -9.25
N HIS A 575 -27.50 -17.55 -9.55
CA HIS A 575 -26.14 -17.30 -10.00
C HIS A 575 -25.17 -17.06 -8.84
N ALA A 576 -23.90 -17.36 -9.07
CA ALA A 576 -22.83 -17.09 -8.11
C ALA A 576 -22.75 -15.59 -7.79
N GLY A 577 -22.78 -15.23 -6.51
CA GLY A 577 -22.82 -13.87 -5.99
C GLY A 577 -24.22 -13.40 -5.56
N GLN A 578 -25.29 -14.09 -5.99
CA GLN A 578 -26.64 -13.80 -5.53
C GLN A 578 -26.87 -14.32 -4.10
N VAL A 579 -27.89 -13.76 -3.46
CA VAL A 579 -28.22 -14.03 -2.06
C VAL A 579 -29.65 -14.53 -1.97
N VAL A 580 -29.84 -15.67 -1.31
CA VAL A 580 -31.15 -16.27 -1.07
C VAL A 580 -31.53 -16.07 0.39
N GLU A 581 -32.75 -15.58 0.60
CA GLU A 581 -33.40 -15.52 1.91
C GLU A 581 -33.87 -16.92 2.31
N VAL A 582 -33.47 -17.42 3.47
CA VAL A 582 -33.95 -18.72 3.96
C VAL A 582 -35.30 -18.53 4.66
N LEU A 583 -36.31 -19.24 4.17
CA LEU A 583 -37.67 -19.22 4.70
C LEU A 583 -37.96 -20.46 5.57
N GLU A 584 -37.39 -21.61 5.19
CA GLU A 584 -37.60 -22.88 5.88
C GLU A 584 -36.35 -23.78 5.77
N GLY A 585 -36.14 -24.64 6.75
CA GLY A 585 -35.05 -25.61 6.82
C GLY A 585 -33.88 -25.20 7.71
N PRO A 586 -32.84 -26.04 7.80
CA PRO A 586 -32.66 -27.26 7.02
C PRO A 586 -33.59 -28.40 7.47
N ARG A 587 -34.09 -29.18 6.51
CA ARG A 587 -34.84 -30.42 6.69
C ARG A 587 -34.19 -31.53 5.88
N ARG A 588 -34.23 -32.77 6.38
CA ARG A 588 -33.71 -33.91 5.61
C ARG A 588 -34.81 -34.55 4.79
N GLU A 589 -34.53 -34.86 3.53
CA GLU A 589 -35.38 -35.76 2.76
C GLU A 589 -35.43 -37.15 3.42
N PRO A 590 -36.53 -37.91 3.22
CA PRO A 590 -36.56 -39.31 3.60
C PRO A 590 -35.37 -40.05 2.98
N ALA A 591 -34.74 -40.93 3.76
CA ALA A 591 -33.74 -41.82 3.21
C ALA A 591 -34.38 -42.66 2.10
N THR A 592 -33.70 -42.77 0.97
CA THR A 592 -34.13 -43.63 -0.11
C THR A 592 -33.42 -44.97 0.01
N GLU A 593 -34.16 -46.04 -0.24
CA GLU A 593 -33.63 -47.40 -0.22
C GLU A 593 -33.75 -47.96 -1.63
N CYS A 594 -32.66 -48.50 -2.16
CA CYS A 594 -32.67 -49.25 -3.40
C CYS A 594 -32.07 -50.64 -3.18
N LEU A 595 -32.56 -51.63 -3.92
CA LEU A 595 -32.08 -53.00 -3.80
C LEU A 595 -31.03 -53.24 -4.87
N ARG A 596 -29.81 -53.57 -4.44
CA ARG A 596 -28.67 -53.74 -5.34
C ARG A 596 -28.04 -55.10 -5.15
N VAL A 597 -27.46 -55.64 -6.23
CA VAL A 597 -26.81 -56.94 -6.21
C VAL A 597 -25.54 -56.92 -7.03
N ARG A 598 -24.50 -57.61 -6.56
CA ARG A 598 -23.36 -57.94 -7.40
C ARG A 598 -23.74 -59.09 -8.33
N CYS A 599 -23.64 -58.85 -9.63
CA CYS A 599 -23.98 -59.83 -10.65
C CYS A 599 -22.85 -59.99 -11.67
N ARG A 600 -22.96 -61.05 -12.47
CA ARG A 600 -22.15 -61.33 -13.66
C ARG A 600 -23.05 -61.29 -14.89
N ALA A 601 -22.70 -60.48 -15.88
CA ALA A 601 -23.41 -60.50 -17.16
C ALA A 601 -23.15 -61.82 -17.89
N VAL A 602 -24.20 -62.50 -18.32
CA VAL A 602 -24.09 -63.80 -19.01
C VAL A 602 -23.43 -63.64 -20.39
N LYS A 603 -23.66 -62.51 -21.06
CA LYS A 603 -23.19 -62.22 -22.43
C LYS A 603 -21.67 -62.08 -22.54
N ASP A 604 -21.02 -61.42 -21.58
CA ASP A 604 -19.58 -61.10 -21.65
C ASP A 604 -18.78 -61.43 -20.36
N GLY A 605 -19.43 -61.97 -19.33
CA GLY A 605 -18.80 -62.35 -18.07
C GLY A 605 -18.38 -61.18 -17.18
N LYS A 606 -18.68 -59.92 -17.53
CA LYS A 606 -18.31 -58.77 -16.69
C LYS A 606 -19.09 -58.80 -15.37
N MET A 607 -18.39 -58.47 -14.29
CA MET A 607 -18.94 -58.47 -12.94
C MET A 607 -19.03 -57.06 -12.39
N GLY A 608 -20.18 -56.70 -11.84
CA GLY A 608 -20.44 -55.39 -11.27
C GLY A 608 -21.73 -55.38 -10.45
N PHE A 609 -22.14 -54.20 -10.01
CA PHE A 609 -23.37 -54.01 -9.26
C PHE A 609 -24.46 -53.48 -10.17
N ILE A 610 -25.67 -54.00 -10.02
CA ILE A 610 -26.87 -53.46 -10.67
C ILE A 610 -27.91 -53.10 -9.61
N THR A 611 -28.77 -52.16 -9.95
CA THR A 611 -29.98 -51.86 -9.18
C THR A 611 -31.09 -52.79 -9.64
N LEU A 612 -31.52 -53.71 -8.77
CA LEU A 612 -32.68 -54.58 -9.03
C LEU A 612 -33.98 -53.82 -8.82
N LYS A 613 -34.05 -52.99 -7.78
CA LYS A 613 -35.19 -52.15 -7.44
C LYS A 613 -34.72 -50.74 -7.14
N ASP A 614 -35.27 -49.76 -7.85
CA ASP A 614 -34.91 -48.35 -7.66
C ASP A 614 -35.52 -47.74 -6.38
N ALA A 615 -35.16 -46.49 -6.09
CA ALA A 615 -35.68 -45.75 -4.93
C ALA A 615 -37.20 -45.47 -4.98
N ALA A 616 -37.81 -45.55 -6.16
CA ALA A 616 -39.26 -45.44 -6.34
C ALA A 616 -39.98 -46.79 -6.17
N GLY A 617 -39.23 -47.87 -5.94
CA GLY A 617 -39.76 -49.22 -5.77
C GLY A 617 -39.97 -49.98 -7.07
N ASN A 618 -39.55 -49.45 -8.22
CA ASN A 618 -39.68 -50.14 -9.51
C ASN A 618 -38.64 -51.24 -9.64
N ASP A 619 -39.09 -52.45 -9.98
CA ASP A 619 -38.19 -53.53 -10.37
C ASP A 619 -37.59 -53.25 -11.75
N LEU A 620 -36.28 -53.09 -11.83
CA LEU A 620 -35.52 -52.88 -13.08
C LEU A 620 -35.10 -54.21 -13.72
N SER A 621 -35.28 -55.32 -13.01
CA SER A 621 -35.06 -56.68 -13.49
C SER A 621 -36.06 -57.64 -12.85
N GLU A 622 -36.20 -58.85 -13.39
CA GLU A 622 -37.03 -59.92 -12.82
C GLU A 622 -36.27 -61.24 -12.76
N SER A 623 -36.59 -62.06 -11.75
CA SER A 623 -36.04 -63.41 -11.65
C SER A 623 -36.53 -64.26 -12.83
N VAL A 624 -35.61 -64.94 -13.50
CA VAL A 624 -35.89 -65.84 -14.61
C VAL A 624 -35.31 -67.21 -14.31
N LYS A 625 -36.12 -68.25 -14.51
CA LYS A 625 -35.64 -69.63 -14.46
C LYS A 625 -34.88 -69.94 -15.74
N VAL A 626 -33.62 -70.33 -15.59
CA VAL A 626 -32.75 -70.68 -16.71
C VAL A 626 -32.13 -72.05 -16.49
N LEU A 627 -31.63 -72.65 -17.56
CA LEU A 627 -30.84 -73.86 -17.49
C LEU A 627 -29.35 -73.50 -17.50
N VAL A 628 -28.55 -74.10 -16.61
CA VAL A 628 -27.12 -73.83 -16.48
C VAL A 628 -26.34 -75.13 -16.64
N CYS A 629 -25.31 -75.11 -17.49
CA CYS A 629 -24.40 -76.22 -17.67
C CYS A 629 -23.50 -76.41 -16.45
N ARG A 630 -23.64 -77.53 -15.73
CA ARG A 630 -22.79 -77.92 -14.59
C ARG A 630 -21.63 -78.81 -15.00
N LEU A 631 -21.83 -79.63 -16.03
CA LEU A 631 -20.80 -80.49 -16.62
C LEU A 631 -20.81 -80.32 -18.14
N GLY A 632 -19.61 -80.18 -18.73
CA GLY A 632 -19.46 -79.92 -20.15
C GLY A 632 -20.24 -80.91 -21.02
N THR A 633 -21.04 -80.38 -21.94
CA THR A 633 -21.91 -81.15 -22.83
C THR A 633 -21.79 -80.62 -24.27
N THR A 634 -22.55 -81.17 -25.21
CA THR A 634 -22.58 -80.71 -26.60
C THR A 634 -23.97 -80.25 -26.98
N LEU A 635 -24.05 -79.06 -27.57
CA LEU A 635 -25.25 -78.57 -28.23
C LEU A 635 -25.35 -79.29 -29.58
N THR A 636 -26.50 -79.89 -29.85
CA THR A 636 -26.71 -80.70 -31.06
C THR A 636 -27.99 -80.32 -31.79
N THR A 637 -28.13 -80.68 -33.06
CA THR A 637 -29.29 -80.29 -33.88
C THR A 637 -30.58 -81.04 -33.53
N ASP A 638 -30.50 -82.27 -33.01
CA ASP A 638 -31.63 -83.20 -32.90
C ASP A 638 -31.69 -83.90 -31.53
N LEU A 639 -32.89 -84.37 -31.15
CA LEU A 639 -33.14 -85.08 -29.88
C LEU A 639 -32.33 -86.38 -29.76
N ASP A 640 -32.21 -87.16 -30.84
CA ASP A 640 -31.36 -88.36 -30.88
C ASP A 640 -29.88 -87.96 -31.02
N VAL A 641 -29.11 -88.12 -29.95
CA VAL A 641 -27.70 -87.69 -29.91
C VAL A 641 -26.86 -88.47 -30.93
N SER A 642 -27.26 -89.70 -31.27
CA SER A 642 -26.51 -90.59 -32.17
C SER A 642 -26.71 -90.22 -33.64
N ALA A 643 -27.83 -89.58 -33.97
CA ALA A 643 -28.16 -89.11 -35.33
C ALA A 643 -27.93 -87.59 -35.52
N SER A 644 -27.76 -86.84 -34.43
CA SER A 644 -27.60 -85.38 -34.47
C SER A 644 -26.23 -84.92 -34.92
N LYS A 645 -26.14 -83.69 -35.44
CA LYS A 645 -24.87 -82.99 -35.68
C LYS A 645 -24.51 -82.13 -34.47
N THR A 646 -23.23 -82.10 -34.11
CA THR A 646 -22.70 -81.19 -33.09
C THR A 646 -22.75 -79.75 -33.61
N VAL A 647 -23.52 -78.88 -32.96
CA VAL A 647 -23.51 -77.43 -33.19
C VAL A 647 -22.25 -76.83 -32.59
N ARG A 648 -21.97 -77.13 -31.31
CA ARG A 648 -20.70 -76.84 -30.61
C ARG A 648 -20.64 -77.51 -29.24
N LYS A 649 -19.46 -77.47 -28.62
CA LYS A 649 -19.30 -77.78 -27.20
C LYS A 649 -19.91 -76.65 -26.35
N VAL A 650 -20.48 -77.06 -25.23
CA VAL A 650 -21.10 -76.20 -24.23
C VAL A 650 -20.20 -76.21 -23.00
N GLU A 651 -19.83 -75.02 -22.54
CA GLU A 651 -18.89 -74.85 -21.42
C GLU A 651 -19.63 -74.89 -20.08
N ILE A 652 -18.93 -75.25 -19.00
CA ILE A 652 -19.47 -75.18 -17.64
C ILE A 652 -19.77 -73.71 -17.31
N GLY A 653 -20.95 -73.45 -16.73
CA GLY A 653 -21.46 -72.10 -16.43
C GLY A 653 -22.23 -71.45 -17.58
N GLU A 654 -22.31 -72.08 -18.75
CA GLU A 654 -23.11 -71.56 -19.85
C GLU A 654 -24.61 -71.67 -19.57
N VAL A 655 -25.35 -70.61 -19.91
CA VAL A 655 -26.77 -70.43 -19.57
C VAL A 655 -27.66 -70.56 -20.81
N PHE A 656 -28.82 -71.19 -20.64
CA PHE A 656 -29.78 -71.44 -21.72
C PHE A 656 -31.22 -71.06 -21.35
N GLU A 657 -31.97 -70.65 -22.36
CA GLU A 657 -33.44 -70.58 -22.37
C GLU A 657 -33.99 -71.94 -22.83
N ALA A 658 -34.89 -72.57 -22.06
CA ALA A 658 -35.55 -73.80 -22.48
C ALA A 658 -36.65 -73.50 -23.50
N LEU A 659 -36.59 -74.12 -24.68
CA LEU A 659 -37.58 -73.93 -25.76
C LEU A 659 -38.65 -75.03 -25.79
N ASP A 660 -38.41 -76.14 -25.10
CA ASP A 660 -39.29 -77.31 -25.06
C ASP A 660 -39.12 -78.03 -23.70
N SER A 661 -40.03 -78.94 -23.37
CA SER A 661 -39.89 -79.77 -22.17
C SER A 661 -38.81 -80.85 -22.34
N ALA A 662 -38.29 -81.35 -21.22
CA ALA A 662 -37.35 -82.46 -21.22
C ALA A 662 -37.97 -83.70 -21.89
N LYS A 663 -37.26 -84.29 -22.84
CA LYS A 663 -37.65 -85.49 -23.58
C LYS A 663 -36.55 -86.54 -23.51
N GLU A 664 -36.95 -87.81 -23.50
CA GLU A 664 -36.01 -88.92 -23.48
C GLU A 664 -35.53 -89.25 -24.90
N ASP A 665 -34.22 -89.32 -25.08
CA ASP A 665 -33.60 -90.00 -26.22
C ASP A 665 -33.65 -91.51 -25.95
N GLU A 666 -34.70 -92.18 -26.45
CA GLU A 666 -34.97 -93.61 -26.21
C GLU A 666 -33.78 -94.53 -26.57
N LYS A 667 -32.93 -94.13 -27.54
CA LYS A 667 -31.80 -94.95 -27.99
C LYS A 667 -30.65 -94.97 -26.99
N ARG A 668 -30.36 -93.82 -26.37
CA ARG A 668 -29.25 -93.66 -25.43
C ARG A 668 -29.71 -93.54 -23.97
N LYS A 669 -31.02 -93.51 -23.74
CA LYS A 669 -31.65 -93.29 -22.43
C LYS A 669 -31.13 -92.01 -21.75
N LEU A 670 -31.07 -90.92 -22.52
CA LEU A 670 -30.64 -89.60 -22.04
C LEU A 670 -31.86 -88.70 -21.90
N SER A 671 -31.97 -87.96 -20.80
CA SER A 671 -32.93 -86.85 -20.70
C SER A 671 -32.31 -85.63 -21.36
N ARG A 672 -32.97 -85.09 -22.39
CA ARG A 672 -32.46 -83.97 -23.19
C ARG A 672 -33.52 -82.90 -23.33
N VAL A 673 -33.10 -81.66 -23.52
CA VAL A 673 -33.98 -80.50 -23.65
C VAL A 673 -33.53 -79.64 -24.80
N LYS A 674 -34.50 -79.11 -25.55
CA LYS A 674 -34.22 -78.14 -26.60
C LYS A 674 -34.06 -76.77 -25.95
N VAL A 675 -32.95 -76.10 -26.27
CA VAL A 675 -32.56 -74.84 -25.65
C VAL A 675 -32.07 -73.83 -26.67
N ARG A 676 -32.10 -72.55 -26.30
CA ARG A 676 -31.40 -71.45 -26.95
C ARG A 676 -30.27 -70.96 -26.06
N THR A 677 -29.07 -70.82 -26.60
CA THR A 677 -27.89 -70.36 -25.87
C THR A 677 -27.86 -68.83 -25.78
N TRP A 678 -27.69 -68.28 -24.58
CA TRP A 678 -27.59 -66.82 -24.41
C TRP A 678 -26.27 -66.22 -24.90
N ARG A 679 -25.23 -67.06 -25.05
CA ARG A 679 -23.89 -66.65 -25.49
C ARG A 679 -23.84 -66.29 -26.98
N ASP A 680 -24.50 -67.07 -27.83
CA ASP A 680 -24.39 -66.96 -29.30
C ASP A 680 -25.72 -67.16 -30.05
N ASP A 681 -26.85 -67.14 -29.33
CA ASP A 681 -28.22 -67.20 -29.87
C ASP A 681 -28.50 -68.44 -30.73
N LYS A 682 -27.83 -69.57 -30.43
CA LYS A 682 -28.00 -70.83 -31.15
C LYS A 682 -28.99 -71.74 -30.45
N GLU A 683 -29.86 -72.35 -31.25
CA GLU A 683 -30.79 -73.37 -30.77
C GLU A 683 -30.24 -74.79 -30.98
N GLY A 684 -30.56 -75.68 -30.05
CA GLY A 684 -30.23 -77.09 -30.18
C GLY A 684 -30.62 -77.90 -28.94
N TRP A 685 -30.30 -79.18 -28.95
CA TRP A 685 -30.54 -80.11 -27.85
C TRP A 685 -29.28 -80.25 -26.99
N VAL A 686 -29.45 -80.09 -25.68
CA VAL A 686 -28.45 -80.39 -24.65
C VAL A 686 -28.95 -81.51 -23.75
N THR A 687 -28.01 -82.29 -23.19
CA THR A 687 -28.34 -83.35 -22.24
C THR A 687 -28.56 -82.74 -20.85
N LEU A 688 -29.72 -82.97 -20.24
CA LEU A 688 -30.00 -82.65 -18.84
C LEU A 688 -29.38 -83.70 -17.93
N THR A 689 -29.74 -84.98 -18.15
CA THR A 689 -29.29 -86.10 -17.32
C THR A 689 -28.83 -87.26 -18.20
N GLY A 690 -27.63 -87.77 -17.93
CA GLY A 690 -27.05 -88.92 -18.61
C GLY A 690 -27.66 -90.25 -18.18
N ASN A 691 -27.35 -91.32 -18.92
CA ASN A 691 -27.84 -92.69 -18.70
C ASN A 691 -27.44 -93.30 -17.34
N SER A 692 -26.40 -92.77 -16.69
CA SER A 692 -25.96 -93.14 -15.34
C SER A 692 -26.48 -92.20 -14.24
N GLY A 693 -27.42 -91.31 -14.56
CA GLY A 693 -27.96 -90.32 -13.62
C GLY A 693 -27.11 -89.06 -13.45
N THR A 694 -25.99 -88.92 -14.16
CA THR A 694 -25.14 -87.72 -14.10
C THR A 694 -25.88 -86.50 -14.64
N CYS A 695 -26.00 -85.44 -13.85
CA CYS A 695 -26.65 -84.19 -14.25
C CYS A 695 -25.65 -83.25 -14.95
N TYR A 696 -25.92 -82.90 -16.21
CA TYR A 696 -25.07 -82.03 -17.01
C TYR A 696 -25.58 -80.60 -17.05
N VAL A 697 -26.91 -80.43 -17.06
CA VAL A 697 -27.58 -79.14 -17.10
C VAL A 697 -28.68 -79.15 -16.03
N GLU A 698 -28.72 -78.11 -15.21
CA GLU A 698 -29.64 -77.96 -14.08
C GLU A 698 -30.42 -76.65 -14.18
N GLU A 699 -31.62 -76.63 -13.62
CA GLU A 699 -32.36 -75.37 -13.42
C GLU A 699 -31.65 -74.48 -12.39
N SER A 700 -31.63 -73.18 -12.67
CA SER A 700 -31.13 -72.14 -11.76
C SER A 700 -32.16 -71.02 -11.61
N ASP A 701 -32.35 -70.58 -10.37
CA ASP A 701 -33.16 -69.44 -9.95
C ASP A 701 -32.30 -68.21 -9.57
N GLN A 702 -30.98 -68.29 -9.76
CA GLN A 702 -30.03 -67.21 -9.43
C GLN A 702 -29.89 -66.16 -10.54
N HIS A 703 -30.72 -66.22 -11.59
CA HIS A 703 -30.60 -65.36 -12.76
C HIS A 703 -31.72 -64.33 -12.82
N HIS A 704 -31.38 -63.13 -13.26
CA HIS A 704 -32.29 -62.02 -13.46
C HIS A 704 -32.23 -61.53 -14.90
N MET A 705 -33.38 -61.22 -15.49
CA MET A 705 -33.51 -60.60 -16.80
C MET A 705 -33.77 -59.10 -16.64
N VAL A 706 -33.01 -58.29 -17.36
CA VAL A 706 -33.11 -56.82 -17.33
C VAL A 706 -34.39 -56.37 -18.05
N LYS A 707 -35.24 -55.59 -17.39
CA LYS A 707 -36.52 -55.10 -17.94
C LYS A 707 -36.37 -53.87 -18.83
N LYS A 708 -35.38 -53.03 -18.53
CA LYS A 708 -35.02 -51.82 -19.26
C LYS A 708 -33.53 -51.60 -19.12
N THR A 709 -32.93 -50.95 -20.12
CA THR A 709 -31.50 -50.63 -20.11
C THR A 709 -31.09 -50.00 -18.78
N LEU A 710 -30.10 -50.60 -18.11
CA LEU A 710 -29.60 -50.12 -16.81
C LEU A 710 -28.08 -50.26 -16.72
N PRO A 711 -27.41 -49.38 -15.95
CA PRO A 711 -25.98 -49.43 -15.78
C PRO A 711 -25.55 -50.56 -14.84
N MET A 712 -24.53 -51.32 -15.26
CA MET A 712 -23.71 -52.12 -14.36
C MET A 712 -22.56 -51.26 -13.85
N GLU A 713 -22.43 -51.10 -12.54
CA GLU A 713 -21.51 -50.18 -11.89
C GLU A 713 -20.37 -50.91 -11.16
N THR A 714 -19.27 -50.20 -10.94
CA THR A 714 -18.05 -50.75 -10.30
C THR A 714 -18.22 -51.05 -8.81
N ALA A 715 -19.09 -50.32 -8.11
CA ALA A 715 -19.22 -50.40 -6.65
C ALA A 715 -20.67 -50.58 -6.18
N PHE A 716 -20.83 -51.03 -4.94
CA PHE A 716 -22.13 -51.18 -4.30
C PHE A 716 -22.88 -49.86 -4.20
N ARG A 717 -22.18 -48.73 -4.11
CA ARG A 717 -22.79 -47.40 -4.11
C ARG A 717 -23.41 -47.07 -5.46
N SER A 718 -24.70 -46.73 -5.49
CA SER A 718 -25.39 -46.25 -6.69
C SER A 718 -24.80 -44.95 -7.24
N GLY A 719 -24.69 -44.84 -8.57
CA GLY A 719 -24.03 -43.72 -9.24
C GLY A 719 -22.51 -43.81 -9.23
N SER A 720 -21.93 -44.98 -8.91
CA SER A 720 -20.49 -45.22 -9.08
C SER A 720 -20.12 -45.37 -10.56
N ALA A 721 -18.83 -45.45 -10.87
CA ALA A 721 -18.37 -45.52 -12.26
C ALA A 721 -19.03 -46.69 -13.00
N VAL A 722 -19.62 -46.41 -14.16
CA VAL A 722 -20.34 -47.39 -14.99
C VAL A 722 -19.33 -48.29 -15.72
N LEU A 723 -19.44 -49.61 -15.52
CA LEU A 723 -18.64 -50.64 -16.19
C LEU A 723 -19.15 -50.96 -17.59
N ARG A 724 -20.48 -51.11 -17.72
CA ARG A 724 -21.19 -51.34 -18.98
C ARG A 724 -22.66 -50.97 -18.83
N GLN A 725 -23.34 -50.72 -19.94
CA GLN A 725 -24.80 -50.71 -20.00
C GLN A 725 -25.28 -52.14 -20.28
N LEU A 726 -26.31 -52.58 -19.55
CA LEU A 726 -27.01 -53.84 -19.83
C LEU A 726 -28.23 -53.55 -20.69
N GLU A 727 -28.43 -54.34 -21.74
CA GLU A 727 -29.55 -54.18 -22.69
C GLU A 727 -30.86 -54.74 -22.11
N GLU A 728 -32.00 -54.29 -22.64
CA GLU A 728 -33.28 -54.90 -22.33
C GLU A 728 -33.27 -56.40 -22.73
N LYS A 729 -33.82 -57.27 -21.86
CA LYS A 729 -33.77 -58.74 -21.95
C LYS A 729 -32.39 -59.37 -21.76
N GLU A 730 -31.34 -58.60 -21.45
CA GLU A 730 -30.05 -59.18 -21.08
C GLU A 730 -30.15 -59.91 -19.74
N VAL A 731 -29.52 -61.08 -19.63
CA VAL A 731 -29.55 -61.93 -18.42
C VAL A 731 -28.26 -61.74 -17.62
N VAL A 732 -28.42 -61.64 -16.30
CA VAL A 732 -27.32 -61.58 -15.33
C VAL A 732 -27.45 -62.68 -14.28
N GLU A 733 -26.33 -63.23 -13.83
CA GLU A 733 -26.22 -64.18 -12.72
C GLU A 733 -25.95 -63.41 -11.43
N MET A 734 -26.76 -63.60 -10.40
CA MET A 734 -26.51 -63.04 -9.07
C MET A 734 -25.37 -63.79 -8.37
N LEU A 735 -24.33 -63.06 -7.98
CA LEU A 735 -23.16 -63.62 -7.29
C LEU A 735 -23.30 -63.56 -5.76
N GLU A 736 -24.21 -62.74 -5.27
CA GLU A 736 -24.54 -62.60 -3.85
C GLU A 736 -26.03 -62.33 -3.68
N ALA A 737 -26.54 -62.46 -2.45
CA ALA A 737 -27.90 -62.04 -2.15
C ALA A 737 -28.05 -60.52 -2.32
N PRO A 738 -29.18 -60.02 -2.84
CA PRO A 738 -29.44 -58.59 -2.95
C PRO A 738 -29.34 -57.89 -1.59
N LYS A 739 -28.70 -56.73 -1.57
CA LYS A 739 -28.50 -55.90 -0.37
C LYS A 739 -29.19 -54.56 -0.56
N THR A 740 -29.82 -54.06 0.51
CA THR A 740 -30.41 -52.73 0.53
C THR A 740 -29.30 -51.68 0.67
N GLU A 741 -29.19 -50.78 -0.29
CA GLU A 741 -28.43 -49.55 -0.14
C GLU A 741 -29.36 -48.48 0.40
N LYS A 742 -29.07 -48.00 1.62
CA LYS A 742 -29.75 -46.85 2.20
C LYS A 742 -28.95 -45.59 1.91
N LYS A 743 -29.50 -44.71 1.07
CA LYS A 743 -28.95 -43.39 0.79
C LYS A 743 -29.64 -42.38 1.70
N GLU A 744 -28.86 -41.66 2.51
CA GLU A 744 -29.41 -40.57 3.30
C GLU A 744 -30.00 -39.49 2.36
N GLY A 745 -31.16 -38.97 2.71
CA GLY A 745 -31.77 -37.87 1.98
C GLY A 745 -30.96 -36.57 2.12
N ASP A 746 -31.07 -35.71 1.11
CA ASP A 746 -30.37 -34.44 1.08
C ASP A 746 -30.91 -33.48 2.15
N GLN A 747 -30.05 -32.55 2.61
CA GLN A 747 -30.48 -31.44 3.45
C GLN A 747 -31.09 -30.37 2.54
N ARG A 748 -32.38 -30.12 2.69
CA ARG A 748 -33.16 -29.19 1.88
C ARG A 748 -33.53 -27.96 2.69
N MET A 749 -33.53 -26.82 2.04
CA MET A 749 -34.00 -25.54 2.57
C MET A 749 -34.94 -24.92 1.57
N ARG A 750 -35.96 -24.22 2.05
CA ARG A 750 -36.79 -23.35 1.22
C ARG A 750 -36.25 -21.95 1.32
N GLY A 751 -36.07 -21.30 0.19
CA GLY A 751 -35.65 -19.91 0.16
C GLY A 751 -36.32 -19.12 -0.93
N ARG A 752 -36.00 -17.83 -0.93
CA ARG A 752 -36.57 -16.84 -1.83
C ARG A 752 -35.49 -15.93 -2.40
N LEU A 753 -35.61 -15.62 -3.68
CA LEU A 753 -34.93 -14.51 -4.34
C LEU A 753 -36.00 -13.61 -4.97
N ALA A 754 -36.02 -12.34 -4.57
CA ALA A 754 -37.11 -11.41 -4.89
C ALA A 754 -38.48 -11.97 -4.47
N ASP A 755 -39.38 -12.22 -5.42
CA ASP A 755 -40.72 -12.78 -5.17
C ASP A 755 -40.84 -14.27 -5.53
N GLN A 756 -39.74 -14.92 -5.96
CA GLN A 756 -39.74 -16.33 -6.34
C GLN A 756 -39.21 -17.21 -5.21
N GLU A 757 -40.01 -18.22 -4.84
CA GLU A 757 -39.68 -19.16 -3.78
C GLU A 757 -39.46 -20.57 -4.33
N GLY A 758 -38.59 -21.33 -3.66
CA GLY A 758 -38.41 -22.74 -3.95
C GLY A 758 -37.45 -23.41 -2.97
N TRP A 759 -37.34 -24.72 -3.12
CA TRP A 759 -36.46 -25.57 -2.32
C TRP A 759 -35.10 -25.73 -2.97
N PHE A 760 -34.04 -25.88 -2.19
CA PHE A 760 -32.70 -26.14 -2.69
C PHE A 760 -31.93 -27.04 -1.73
N THR A 761 -30.91 -27.70 -2.25
CA THR A 761 -30.03 -28.55 -1.44
C THR A 761 -28.95 -27.70 -0.78
N LEU A 762 -28.88 -27.77 0.54
CA LEU A 762 -27.83 -27.14 1.33
C LEU A 762 -26.48 -27.75 0.94
N SER A 763 -25.58 -26.91 0.43
CA SER A 763 -24.24 -27.31 -0.03
C SER A 763 -23.16 -26.45 0.60
N LYS A 764 -21.90 -26.88 0.46
CA LYS A 764 -20.71 -26.15 0.95
C LYS A 764 -20.49 -24.79 0.25
N PHE A 765 -21.17 -24.54 -0.86
CA PHE A 765 -21.04 -23.30 -1.64
C PHE A 765 -22.00 -22.20 -1.17
N LEU A 766 -22.90 -22.53 -0.24
CA LEU A 766 -23.79 -21.59 0.40
C LEU A 766 -23.19 -21.15 1.73
N THR A 767 -22.89 -19.86 1.86
CA THR A 767 -22.29 -19.29 3.07
C THR A 767 -23.17 -18.20 3.65
N PRO A 768 -23.21 -18.01 4.99
CA PRO A 768 -23.92 -16.90 5.60
C PRO A 768 -23.53 -15.56 4.95
N TRP A 769 -24.55 -14.78 4.60
CA TRP A 769 -24.37 -13.49 3.95
C TRP A 769 -24.24 -12.34 4.96
N SER A 770 -23.48 -11.32 4.57
CA SER A 770 -23.36 -10.04 5.28
C SER A 770 -23.67 -8.90 4.31
N PRO A 771 -24.46 -7.89 4.70
CA PRO A 771 -24.75 -6.74 3.87
C PRO A 771 -23.53 -5.81 3.72
N ARG A 772 -22.43 -6.01 4.45
CA ARG A 772 -21.25 -5.16 4.39
C ARG A 772 -20.17 -5.76 3.51
N TYR A 773 -19.56 -4.93 2.67
CA TYR A 773 -18.53 -5.33 1.72
C TYR A 773 -17.32 -4.41 1.79
N ARG A 774 -16.17 -4.97 1.41
CA ARG A 774 -14.95 -4.22 1.11
C ARG A 774 -14.73 -4.23 -0.40
N CYS A 775 -14.50 -3.05 -0.94
CA CYS A 775 -14.07 -2.89 -2.33
C CYS A 775 -12.65 -3.45 -2.51
N THR A 776 -12.46 -4.38 -3.43
CA THR A 776 -11.15 -5.03 -3.66
C THR A 776 -10.32 -4.32 -4.73
N ARG A 777 -10.96 -3.51 -5.57
CA ARG A 777 -10.35 -2.76 -6.67
C ARG A 777 -11.29 -1.63 -7.12
N SER A 778 -10.75 -0.62 -7.79
CA SER A 778 -11.58 0.51 -8.21
C SER A 778 -12.68 0.06 -9.20
N ILE A 779 -13.91 0.49 -8.93
CA ILE A 779 -15.10 0.22 -9.76
C ILE A 779 -15.98 1.46 -9.87
N ASP A 780 -16.69 1.57 -10.98
CA ASP A 780 -17.64 2.65 -11.19
C ASP A 780 -18.93 2.37 -10.41
N LEU A 781 -19.45 3.42 -9.78
CA LEU A 781 -20.74 3.43 -9.12
C LEU A 781 -21.74 4.10 -10.06
N THR A 782 -22.81 3.40 -10.45
CA THR A 782 -23.81 3.92 -11.40
C THR A 782 -25.15 4.23 -10.74
N GLU A 783 -25.95 5.09 -11.35
CA GLU A 783 -27.25 5.51 -10.80
C GLU A 783 -28.28 4.36 -10.78
N GLY A 784 -28.20 3.47 -11.77
CA GLY A 784 -29.10 2.35 -12.01
C GLY A 784 -28.36 1.06 -12.38
N LEU A 785 -29.12 -0.02 -12.46
CA LEU A 785 -28.61 -1.38 -12.66
C LEU A 785 -28.02 -1.61 -14.06
N GLY A 786 -28.58 -1.00 -15.10
CA GLY A 786 -28.23 -1.29 -16.49
C GLY A 786 -26.89 -0.70 -16.96
N ALA A 787 -26.40 -1.25 -18.08
CA ALA A 787 -25.12 -0.88 -18.69
C ALA A 787 -25.01 0.59 -19.13
N ASP A 788 -26.14 1.20 -19.51
CA ASP A 788 -26.20 2.58 -19.99
C ASP A 788 -26.35 3.61 -18.86
N SER A 789 -26.28 3.17 -17.61
CA SER A 789 -26.48 4.05 -16.46
C SER A 789 -25.28 4.98 -16.24
N ALA A 790 -25.58 6.25 -15.94
CA ALA A 790 -24.56 7.26 -15.66
C ALA A 790 -23.72 6.90 -14.42
N VAL A 791 -22.42 7.15 -14.51
CA VAL A 791 -21.48 7.00 -13.39
C VAL A 791 -21.66 8.16 -12.43
N VAL A 792 -22.05 7.85 -11.19
CA VAL A 792 -22.24 8.80 -10.08
C VAL A 792 -20.91 9.12 -9.42
N SER A 793 -20.10 8.08 -9.17
CA SER A 793 -18.77 8.21 -8.57
C SER A 793 -17.92 6.97 -8.85
N LYS A 794 -16.70 6.93 -8.32
CA LYS A 794 -15.84 5.74 -8.37
C LYS A 794 -15.51 5.28 -6.97
N LEU A 795 -15.78 4.01 -6.70
CA LEU A 795 -15.38 3.34 -5.47
C LEU A 795 -13.89 2.97 -5.59
N GLN A 796 -13.12 3.24 -4.55
CA GLN A 796 -11.69 2.93 -4.47
C GLN A 796 -11.43 1.62 -3.72
N SER A 797 -10.28 1.00 -3.98
CA SER A 797 -9.85 -0.19 -3.24
C SER A 797 -9.75 0.10 -1.75
N GLY A 798 -10.31 -0.80 -0.93
CA GLY A 798 -10.33 -0.69 0.53
C GLY A 798 -11.53 0.07 1.09
N GLU A 799 -12.31 0.78 0.28
CA GLU A 799 -13.52 1.45 0.75
C GLU A 799 -14.58 0.43 1.21
N LEU A 800 -15.29 0.79 2.28
CA LEU A 800 -16.34 -0.02 2.87
C LEU A 800 -17.70 0.46 2.39
N VAL A 801 -18.56 -0.51 2.08
CA VAL A 801 -19.90 -0.25 1.55
C VAL A 801 -20.92 -1.17 2.21
N GLU A 802 -22.15 -0.71 2.27
CA GLU A 802 -23.29 -1.47 2.76
C GLU A 802 -24.32 -1.67 1.64
N ALA A 803 -24.77 -2.91 1.44
CA ALA A 803 -25.84 -3.24 0.52
C ALA A 803 -27.20 -2.77 1.05
N LEU A 804 -27.89 -2.00 0.21
CA LEU A 804 -29.23 -1.50 0.44
C LEU A 804 -30.31 -2.44 -0.11
N GLU A 805 -29.94 -3.29 -1.06
CA GLU A 805 -30.77 -4.30 -1.70
C GLU A 805 -30.00 -5.63 -1.80
N LEU A 806 -30.71 -6.75 -2.01
CA LEU A 806 -30.04 -8.02 -2.30
C LEU A 806 -29.31 -7.93 -3.66
N PRO A 807 -28.15 -8.58 -3.83
CA PRO A 807 -27.46 -8.61 -5.12
C PRO A 807 -28.34 -9.18 -6.24
N GLN A 808 -28.38 -8.46 -7.36
CA GLN A 808 -29.19 -8.78 -8.53
C GLN A 808 -28.29 -9.21 -9.68
N PHE A 809 -28.74 -10.20 -10.46
CA PHE A 809 -28.05 -10.59 -11.68
C PHE A 809 -28.52 -9.67 -12.81
N ASP A 810 -27.58 -9.02 -13.49
CA ASP A 810 -27.83 -8.22 -14.68
C ASP A 810 -27.59 -9.11 -15.90
N ASP A 811 -28.68 -9.62 -16.48
CA ASP A 811 -28.65 -10.49 -17.67
C ASP A 811 -27.98 -9.82 -18.88
N ALA A 812 -28.07 -8.49 -19.00
CA ALA A 812 -27.53 -7.76 -20.15
C ALA A 812 -25.99 -7.72 -20.12
N GLN A 813 -25.42 -7.67 -18.91
CA GLN A 813 -23.97 -7.61 -18.69
C GLN A 813 -23.36 -8.96 -18.27
N GLY A 814 -24.17 -9.92 -17.82
CA GLY A 814 -23.70 -11.18 -17.25
C GLY A 814 -22.96 -11.01 -15.92
N VAL A 815 -23.30 -9.98 -15.14
CA VAL A 815 -22.65 -9.63 -13.87
C VAL A 815 -23.65 -9.58 -12.72
N VAL A 816 -23.19 -9.80 -11.49
CA VAL A 816 -23.99 -9.54 -10.30
C VAL A 816 -23.66 -8.15 -9.79
N ARG A 817 -24.68 -7.31 -9.64
CA ARG A 817 -24.58 -5.94 -9.12
C ARG A 817 -25.40 -5.79 -7.85
N VAL A 818 -25.07 -4.81 -7.04
CA VAL A 818 -25.76 -4.54 -5.78
C VAL A 818 -25.88 -3.04 -5.59
N ARG A 819 -27.06 -2.60 -5.15
CA ARG A 819 -27.28 -1.21 -4.73
C ARG A 819 -26.65 -1.01 -3.36
N ILE A 820 -25.77 -0.02 -3.23
CA ILE A 820 -24.98 0.21 -2.02
C ILE A 820 -25.06 1.65 -1.52
N ARG A 821 -24.67 1.83 -0.25
CA ARG A 821 -24.23 3.10 0.36
C ARG A 821 -22.75 2.99 0.70
N VAL A 822 -21.96 3.98 0.32
CA VAL A 822 -20.55 4.09 0.74
C VAL A 822 -20.49 4.57 2.19
N GLU A 823 -19.76 3.88 3.07
CA GLU A 823 -19.72 4.23 4.50
C GLU A 823 -19.02 5.57 4.77
N LYS A 824 -18.14 6.01 3.88
CA LYS A 824 -17.32 7.22 4.04
C LYS A 824 -18.10 8.52 3.86
N ASP A 825 -18.95 8.59 2.83
CA ASP A 825 -19.61 9.82 2.38
C ASP A 825 -21.11 9.66 2.10
N ASN A 826 -21.67 8.48 2.40
CA ASN A 826 -23.06 8.12 2.14
C ASN A 826 -23.49 8.17 0.67
N THR A 827 -22.53 8.18 -0.28
CA THR A 827 -22.84 8.12 -1.72
C THR A 827 -23.59 6.83 -2.05
N LEU A 828 -24.59 6.96 -2.93
CA LEU A 828 -25.47 5.85 -3.33
C LEU A 828 -25.24 5.47 -4.79
N GLY A 829 -25.39 4.17 -5.09
CA GLY A 829 -25.48 3.69 -6.46
C GLY A 829 -25.31 2.19 -6.57
N TYR A 830 -25.28 1.70 -7.80
CA TYR A 830 -25.07 0.30 -8.15
C TYR A 830 -23.60 0.04 -8.42
N ALA A 831 -23.05 -0.94 -7.71
CA ALA A 831 -21.68 -1.40 -7.85
C ALA A 831 -21.66 -2.85 -8.36
N THR A 832 -20.71 -3.17 -9.23
CA THR A 832 -20.48 -4.56 -9.64
C THR A 832 -19.91 -5.32 -8.46
N LEU A 833 -20.59 -6.39 -8.05
CA LEU A 833 -20.15 -7.28 -6.97
C LEU A 833 -19.25 -8.38 -7.55
N ARG A 834 -19.68 -8.99 -8.65
CA ARG A 834 -19.00 -10.12 -9.29
C ARG A 834 -19.24 -10.16 -10.79
N GLU A 835 -18.21 -10.55 -11.53
CA GLU A 835 -18.25 -10.87 -12.96
C GLU A 835 -17.52 -12.20 -13.15
N GLN A 836 -18.23 -13.25 -13.55
CA GLN A 836 -17.67 -14.60 -13.67
C GLN A 836 -16.91 -15.03 -12.38
N GLN A 837 -15.59 -15.23 -12.45
CA GLN A 837 -14.74 -15.56 -11.31
C GLN A 837 -14.17 -14.32 -10.59
N ALA A 838 -14.25 -13.12 -11.16
CA ALA A 838 -13.73 -11.90 -10.57
C ALA A 838 -14.68 -11.34 -9.51
N VAL A 839 -14.16 -11.16 -8.29
CA VAL A 839 -14.88 -10.53 -7.17
C VAL A 839 -14.37 -9.10 -6.98
N TYR A 840 -15.28 -8.13 -7.05
CA TYR A 840 -15.01 -6.70 -6.91
C TYR A 840 -15.41 -6.18 -5.52
N LEU A 841 -16.48 -6.75 -4.95
CA LEU A 841 -16.91 -6.50 -3.59
C LEU A 841 -16.83 -7.78 -2.78
N GLU A 842 -15.92 -7.82 -1.81
CA GLU A 842 -15.75 -8.94 -0.90
C GLU A 842 -16.62 -8.75 0.34
N ALA A 843 -17.51 -9.71 0.62
CA ALA A 843 -18.36 -9.64 1.80
C ALA A 843 -17.51 -9.75 3.07
N LEU A 844 -17.72 -8.83 4.01
CA LEU A 844 -17.13 -8.92 5.33
C LEU A 844 -17.80 -10.06 6.11
N ALA A 845 -17.05 -10.71 7.00
CA ALA A 845 -17.64 -11.71 7.88
C ALA A 845 -18.84 -11.09 8.64
N PRO A 846 -19.97 -11.81 8.77
CA PRO A 846 -21.09 -11.32 9.54
C PRO A 846 -20.61 -11.04 10.97
N GLU A 847 -20.81 -9.80 11.44
CA GLU A 847 -20.48 -9.46 12.82
C GLU A 847 -21.28 -10.38 13.75
N LYS A 848 -20.62 -10.97 14.75
CA LYS A 848 -21.37 -11.60 15.84
C LYS A 848 -22.27 -10.51 16.44
N PRO A 849 -23.59 -10.74 16.60
CA PRO A 849 -24.41 -9.81 17.35
C PRO A 849 -23.75 -9.65 18.72
N ARG A 850 -23.32 -8.42 19.04
CA ARG A 850 -22.60 -8.16 20.29
C ARG A 850 -23.53 -8.54 21.44
N GLU A 851 -23.01 -9.36 22.35
CA GLU A 851 -23.70 -9.73 23.59
C GLU A 851 -24.18 -8.44 24.28
N GLY A 852 -25.49 -8.41 24.57
CA GLY A 852 -26.10 -7.43 25.46
C GLY A 852 -26.00 -7.91 26.89
#